data_AF-A0A523BVH0-F1
#
_entry.id   AF-A0A523BVH0-F1
#
_cell.length_a   1.000
_cell.length_b   1.000
_cell.length_c   1.000
_cell.angle_alpha   90.00
_cell.angle_beta   90.00
_cell.angle_gamma   90.00
#
_symmetry.space_group_name_H-M   'P 1'
#
loop_
_entity.id
_entity.type
_entity.pdbx_description
1 polymer ?
#
loop_
_entity_poly.entity_id
_entity_poly.type
_entity_poly.pdbx_seq_one_letter_code
_entity_poly.pdbx_strand_id
1 'polypeptide(L)'
;MKCAVEIIRNPKWYFVVLFLVGWISYIVTTSALGFYWDDWQAVFLYKTHSVQALMEYFQYDRPLSAWTYLPSFPLLPMTPLVWQIFTLIIRCSAVWLLTQTLILLWEDHQWLLRWFGVILLVLPSFSLQSISVAFNQHFITLLLYSFSTFSMVKAIQSRSWLRWIWGLGSLATAFGQMVTMEYFVGLEALRPILIWLAFQRKDGRLALKTRTARTALAMIPYFLILVGYLYWRLMVYPQNIAAASIAEPNAPVLLSGLKGNFVTNLIALVNLGRQDMMFMMGQSWLRSLQASFSRIEAPFIFASWGIGLITAALFGLWLNARNETNEIKPGKGFYIPATILGSAGVIFGGLPVWVTNRSALVGKWSERFTLAPMIGAVLLIVILIDWFIDNRQKKSILFTVILGLSIAFQVQNTHSYAVDWQAQREYYWQIAWRVPNIKPGTAFLSGNVPSGLSSHHSAGFALNVLYGGDNLSTTVPVWYLRPTDVETAFEEPLIDQPIQVDLRSIKYEGSSTELIGVLNRPTSGCLVILDGGYLGNPLIDSTNLNILKLSNLDQIDLEATPVTPDPMIFGKEPEHNWCYFFQKADLARQKQEWIEITTLMDEAFTSGLDARYSLEYLPLLEAQYYLQDWHGYIETSQKILSRNSGFENFLCTQWERIEREAGTPPPPEVVTEMKGVLDCSLNK
;
A
#
# COMPACT_ATOMS: atom_id res chain seq x y z
N MET A 1 -42.40 -9.96 -6.43
CA MET A 1 -41.55 -11.05 -5.87
C MET A 1 -41.06 -12.04 -6.92
N LYS A 2 -41.92 -12.68 -7.75
CA LYS A 2 -41.48 -13.62 -8.80
C LYS A 2 -40.52 -13.02 -9.85
N CYS A 3 -40.80 -11.80 -10.33
CA CYS A 3 -39.94 -11.10 -11.29
C CYS A 3 -38.54 -10.77 -10.70
N ALA A 4 -38.47 -10.37 -9.42
CA ALA A 4 -37.20 -10.16 -8.73
C ALA A 4 -36.40 -11.47 -8.60
N VAL A 5 -37.08 -12.59 -8.29
CA VAL A 5 -36.44 -13.92 -8.21
C VAL A 5 -35.92 -14.39 -9.57
N GLU A 6 -36.63 -14.11 -10.67
CA GLU A 6 -36.16 -14.43 -12.04
C GLU A 6 -34.97 -13.57 -12.47
N ILE A 7 -34.99 -12.28 -12.16
CA ILE A 7 -33.86 -11.37 -12.43
C ILE A 7 -32.62 -11.84 -11.67
N ILE A 8 -32.76 -12.14 -10.37
CA ILE A 8 -31.67 -12.60 -9.49
C ILE A 8 -31.07 -13.95 -9.96
N ARG A 9 -31.85 -14.80 -10.65
CA ARG A 9 -31.42 -16.11 -11.15
C ARG A 9 -30.68 -16.08 -12.49
N ASN A 10 -30.53 -14.92 -13.15
CA ASN A 10 -29.87 -14.83 -14.46
C ASN A 10 -28.33 -14.86 -14.32
N PRO A 11 -27.62 -15.74 -15.06
CA PRO A 11 -26.15 -15.89 -14.95
C PRO A 11 -25.37 -14.63 -15.28
N LYS A 12 -25.98 -13.68 -15.99
CA LYS A 12 -25.40 -12.37 -16.30
C LYS A 12 -25.15 -11.51 -15.04
N TRP A 13 -25.80 -11.79 -13.91
CA TRP A 13 -25.61 -11.04 -12.66
C TRP A 13 -24.43 -11.48 -11.81
N TYR A 14 -23.73 -12.56 -12.18
CA TYR A 14 -22.59 -13.04 -11.37
C TYR A 14 -21.52 -11.96 -11.19
N PHE A 15 -21.24 -11.15 -12.23
CA PHE A 15 -20.33 -10.01 -12.11
C PHE A 15 -20.79 -8.98 -11.07
N VAL A 16 -22.09 -8.65 -11.05
CA VAL A 16 -22.66 -7.67 -10.11
C VAL A 16 -22.57 -8.21 -8.68
N VAL A 17 -22.88 -9.50 -8.47
CA VAL A 17 -22.73 -10.14 -7.15
C VAL A 17 -21.27 -10.15 -6.71
N LEU A 18 -20.35 -10.48 -7.62
CA LEU A 18 -18.92 -10.46 -7.37
C LEU A 18 -18.45 -9.05 -6.98
N PHE A 19 -18.92 -8.02 -7.69
CA PHE A 19 -18.64 -6.63 -7.37
C PHE A 19 -19.22 -6.21 -6.03
N LEU A 20 -20.44 -6.63 -5.68
CA LEU A 20 -21.04 -6.34 -4.36
C LEU A 20 -20.26 -7.00 -3.22
N VAL A 21 -19.80 -8.24 -3.38
CA VAL A 21 -18.93 -8.89 -2.39
C VAL A 21 -17.60 -8.12 -2.26
N GLY A 22 -17.00 -7.73 -3.39
CA GLY A 22 -15.80 -6.90 -3.40
C GLY A 22 -16.03 -5.54 -2.72
N TRP A 23 -17.14 -4.88 -3.02
CA TRP A 23 -17.52 -3.59 -2.44
C TRP A 23 -17.66 -3.70 -0.93
N ILE A 24 -18.35 -4.74 -0.42
CA ILE A 24 -18.46 -4.98 1.04
C ILE A 24 -17.10 -5.26 1.66
N SER A 25 -16.24 -6.04 0.98
CA SER A 25 -14.94 -6.46 1.51
C SER A 25 -13.91 -5.32 1.55
N TYR A 26 -13.97 -4.41 0.58
CA TYR A 26 -12.89 -3.46 0.31
C TYR A 26 -13.30 -1.99 0.29
N ILE A 27 -14.60 -1.65 0.26
CA ILE A 27 -15.12 -0.28 0.07
C ILE A 27 -16.16 0.12 1.13
N VAL A 28 -16.97 -0.79 1.66
CA VAL A 28 -18.05 -0.40 2.62
C VAL A 28 -17.50 0.24 3.89
N THR A 29 -16.25 -0.04 4.26
CA THR A 29 -15.57 0.59 5.40
C THR A 29 -14.79 1.86 5.04
N THR A 30 -14.90 2.43 3.83
CA THR A 30 -13.84 3.25 3.20
C THR A 30 -14.10 4.73 2.90
N SER A 31 -15.06 5.40 3.53
CA SER A 31 -15.06 6.87 3.45
C SER A 31 -13.76 7.49 4.02
N ALA A 32 -12.90 6.67 4.65
CA ALA A 32 -11.64 7.04 5.26
C ALA A 32 -10.37 6.40 4.63
N LEU A 33 -10.41 5.87 3.39
CA LEU A 33 -9.17 5.43 2.72
C LEU A 33 -8.47 6.59 2.01
N GLY A 34 -7.14 6.50 1.88
CA GLY A 34 -6.34 7.41 1.07
C GLY A 34 -5.32 6.74 0.16
N PHE A 35 -4.14 7.35 0.07
CA PHE A 35 -3.01 6.87 -0.71
C PHE A 35 -1.97 6.21 0.20
N TYR A 36 -1.36 5.13 -0.28
CA TYR A 36 -0.42 4.33 0.51
C TYR A 36 0.79 3.95 -0.32
N TRP A 37 1.94 3.84 0.36
CA TRP A 37 3.17 3.29 -0.22
C TRP A 37 3.50 3.86 -1.62
N ASP A 38 3.51 3.03 -2.67
CA ASP A 38 3.83 3.41 -4.05
C ASP A 38 2.72 4.23 -4.73
N ASP A 39 1.52 4.38 -4.15
CA ASP A 39 0.50 5.29 -4.68
C ASP A 39 1.03 6.72 -4.77
N TRP A 40 1.84 7.16 -3.79
CA TRP A 40 2.42 8.50 -3.76
C TRP A 40 3.33 8.78 -4.96
N GLN A 41 4.01 7.77 -5.50
CA GLN A 41 4.80 7.91 -6.73
C GLN A 41 3.89 8.21 -7.92
N ALA A 42 2.77 7.50 -8.04
CA ALA A 42 1.81 7.70 -9.11
C ALA A 42 1.06 9.05 -8.98
N VAL A 43 0.74 9.47 -7.76
CA VAL A 43 0.16 10.81 -7.46
C VAL A 43 1.15 11.92 -7.86
N PHE A 44 2.43 11.77 -7.51
CA PHE A 44 3.48 12.70 -7.93
C PHE A 44 3.58 12.76 -9.46
N LEU A 45 3.69 11.61 -10.14
CA LEU A 45 3.80 11.56 -11.60
C LEU A 45 2.58 12.14 -12.30
N TYR A 46 1.39 11.98 -11.74
CA TYR A 46 0.16 12.62 -12.22
C TYR A 46 0.26 14.16 -12.20
N LYS A 47 0.82 14.72 -11.13
CA LYS A 47 1.05 16.17 -10.96
C LYS A 47 2.23 16.73 -11.78
N THR A 48 3.02 15.89 -12.44
CA THR A 48 4.00 16.38 -13.44
C THR A 48 3.35 16.79 -14.75
N HIS A 49 2.13 16.30 -15.02
CA HIS A 49 1.45 16.41 -16.32
C HIS A 49 2.29 16.00 -17.54
N SER A 50 3.34 15.20 -17.32
CA SER A 50 4.33 14.85 -18.34
C SER A 50 4.33 13.35 -18.62
N VAL A 51 3.93 13.00 -19.85
CA VAL A 51 4.05 11.63 -20.36
C VAL A 51 5.52 11.18 -20.37
N GLN A 52 6.45 12.09 -20.65
CA GLN A 52 7.88 11.79 -20.65
C GLN A 52 8.37 11.42 -19.25
N ALA A 53 8.04 12.22 -18.23
CA ALA A 53 8.42 11.93 -16.85
C ALA A 53 7.87 10.58 -16.38
N LEU A 54 6.62 10.28 -16.73
CA LEU A 54 5.99 8.98 -16.48
C LEU A 54 6.75 7.83 -17.17
N MET A 55 7.10 7.97 -18.45
CA MET A 55 7.85 6.93 -19.18
C MET A 55 9.24 6.70 -18.58
N GLU A 56 10.00 7.78 -18.34
CA GLU A 56 11.34 7.74 -17.77
C GLU A 56 11.34 7.09 -16.37
N TYR A 57 10.31 7.35 -15.56
CA TYR A 57 10.16 6.74 -14.24
C TYR A 57 10.07 5.20 -14.32
N PHE A 58 9.28 4.68 -15.24
CA PHE A 58 9.10 3.24 -15.40
C PHE A 58 10.20 2.57 -16.23
N GLN A 59 11.02 3.32 -16.97
CA GLN A 59 12.16 2.76 -17.70
C GLN A 59 13.15 2.00 -16.81
N TYR A 60 13.25 2.41 -15.54
CA TYR A 60 14.16 1.80 -14.58
C TYR A 60 13.95 0.30 -14.36
N ASP A 61 12.71 -0.17 -14.20
CA ASP A 61 12.40 -1.59 -13.94
C ASP A 61 11.45 -2.22 -14.98
N ARG A 62 10.55 -1.44 -15.59
CA ARG A 62 9.47 -1.90 -16.47
C ARG A 62 9.16 -0.88 -17.58
N PRO A 63 10.05 -0.71 -18.57
CA PRO A 63 9.99 0.39 -19.56
C PRO A 63 8.72 0.43 -20.41
N LEU A 64 8.04 -0.70 -20.55
CA LEU A 64 6.84 -0.81 -21.36
C LEU A 64 5.56 -0.82 -20.52
N SER A 65 5.59 -0.34 -19.28
CA SER A 65 4.48 -0.51 -18.34
C SER A 65 3.67 0.75 -18.03
N ALA A 66 4.26 1.90 -18.32
CA ALA A 66 3.64 3.22 -18.12
C ALA A 66 2.36 3.44 -18.95
N TRP A 67 2.14 2.66 -20.02
CA TRP A 67 0.90 2.74 -20.82
C TRP A 67 -0.37 2.51 -19.98
N THR A 68 -0.27 1.81 -18.85
CA THR A 68 -1.40 1.58 -17.95
C THR A 68 -1.95 2.86 -17.32
N TYR A 69 -1.11 3.89 -17.21
CA TYR A 69 -1.47 5.21 -16.68
C TYR A 69 -1.90 6.21 -17.77
N LEU A 70 -1.44 6.04 -19.01
CA LEU A 70 -1.75 6.94 -20.13
C LEU A 70 -3.26 7.16 -20.35
N PRO A 71 -4.13 6.13 -20.30
CA PRO A 71 -5.57 6.37 -20.42
C PRO A 71 -6.21 6.77 -19.09
N SER A 72 -5.70 6.30 -17.95
CA SER A 72 -6.36 6.49 -16.66
C SER A 72 -6.11 7.86 -16.04
N PHE A 73 -4.90 8.42 -16.15
CA PHE A 73 -4.57 9.76 -15.64
C PHE A 73 -5.43 10.88 -16.25
N PRO A 74 -5.60 10.99 -17.58
CA PRO A 74 -6.44 12.05 -18.13
C PRO A 74 -7.94 11.84 -17.90
N LEU A 75 -8.39 10.61 -17.60
CA LEU A 75 -9.82 10.27 -17.46
C LEU A 75 -10.31 10.27 -16.01
N LEU A 76 -9.44 9.95 -15.06
CA LEU A 76 -9.81 9.78 -13.65
C LEU A 76 -9.23 10.91 -12.81
N PRO A 77 -10.04 11.64 -12.02
CA PRO A 77 -9.51 12.58 -11.05
C PRO A 77 -8.69 11.83 -10.00
N MET A 78 -7.57 12.44 -9.57
CA MET A 78 -6.68 11.85 -8.57
C MET A 78 -7.27 11.96 -7.15
N THR A 79 -8.27 11.12 -6.88
CA THR A 79 -8.89 10.98 -5.55
C THR A 79 -8.86 9.53 -5.09
N PRO A 80 -8.68 9.26 -3.78
CA PRO A 80 -8.64 7.89 -3.28
C PRO A 80 -9.86 7.06 -3.67
N LEU A 81 -11.08 7.57 -3.47
CA LEU A 81 -12.30 6.81 -3.72
C LEU A 81 -12.43 6.37 -5.19
N VAL A 82 -12.11 7.25 -6.15
CA VAL A 82 -12.20 6.92 -7.58
C VAL A 82 -11.24 5.79 -7.92
N TRP A 83 -10.00 5.86 -7.44
CA TRP A 83 -9.01 4.81 -7.71
C TRP A 83 -9.33 3.49 -6.99
N GLN A 84 -9.86 3.52 -5.77
CA GLN A 84 -10.35 2.30 -5.09
C GLN A 84 -11.44 1.60 -5.91
N ILE A 85 -12.43 2.37 -6.41
CA ILE A 85 -13.53 1.84 -7.22
C ILE A 85 -13.00 1.32 -8.56
N PHE A 86 -12.20 2.12 -9.27
CA PHE A 86 -11.63 1.75 -10.56
C PHE A 86 -10.83 0.45 -10.46
N THR A 87 -9.90 0.39 -9.52
CA THR A 87 -9.04 -0.79 -9.32
C THR A 87 -9.84 -2.03 -8.89
N LEU A 88 -10.89 -1.86 -8.08
CA LEU A 88 -11.80 -2.96 -7.75
C LEU A 88 -12.57 -3.47 -8.98
N ILE A 89 -13.07 -2.58 -9.85
CA ILE A 89 -13.76 -2.97 -11.09
C ILE A 89 -12.81 -3.79 -11.98
N ILE A 90 -11.56 -3.36 -12.14
CA ILE A 90 -10.55 -4.09 -12.92
C ILE A 90 -10.31 -5.48 -12.31
N ARG A 91 -10.11 -5.58 -10.99
CA ARG A 91 -9.91 -6.87 -10.30
C ARG A 91 -11.13 -7.79 -10.43
N CYS A 92 -12.34 -7.29 -10.20
CA CYS A 92 -13.58 -8.04 -10.37
C CYS A 92 -13.73 -8.54 -11.81
N SER A 93 -13.38 -7.72 -12.80
CA SER A 93 -13.44 -8.10 -14.23
C SER A 93 -12.46 -9.23 -14.55
N ALA A 94 -11.25 -9.18 -13.99
CA ALA A 94 -10.25 -10.22 -14.20
C ALA A 94 -10.70 -11.56 -13.58
N VAL A 95 -11.11 -11.53 -12.31
CA VAL A 95 -11.63 -12.71 -11.59
C VAL A 95 -12.87 -13.28 -12.27
N TRP A 96 -13.78 -12.42 -12.74
CA TRP A 96 -14.95 -12.83 -13.51
C TRP A 96 -14.54 -13.57 -14.78
N LEU A 97 -13.62 -13.02 -15.58
CA LEU A 97 -13.15 -13.65 -16.82
C LEU A 97 -12.45 -14.99 -16.55
N LEU A 98 -11.61 -15.09 -15.51
CA LEU A 98 -11.00 -16.38 -15.11
C LEU A 98 -12.08 -17.41 -14.77
N THR A 99 -13.09 -16.99 -13.99
CA THR A 99 -14.22 -17.86 -13.64
C THR A 99 -14.98 -18.30 -14.90
N GLN A 100 -15.25 -17.38 -15.83
CA GLN A 100 -15.91 -17.71 -17.09
C GLN A 100 -15.07 -18.64 -17.95
N THR A 101 -13.74 -18.47 -18.01
CA THR A 101 -12.84 -19.38 -18.71
C THR A 101 -12.98 -20.80 -18.19
N LEU A 102 -12.97 -21.00 -16.86
CA LEU A 102 -13.16 -22.33 -16.28
C LEU A 102 -14.57 -22.89 -16.56
N ILE A 103 -15.61 -22.05 -16.49
CA ILE A 103 -16.99 -22.46 -16.80
C ILE A 103 -17.13 -22.90 -18.26
N LEU A 104 -16.45 -22.24 -19.20
CA LEU A 104 -16.44 -22.66 -20.63
C LEU A 104 -15.75 -24.01 -20.84
N LEU A 105 -14.82 -24.40 -19.96
CA LEU A 105 -14.13 -25.69 -20.02
C LEU A 105 -14.93 -26.79 -19.31
N TRP A 106 -15.68 -26.43 -18.27
CA TRP A 106 -16.47 -27.34 -17.43
C TRP A 106 -17.87 -26.79 -17.14
N GLU A 107 -18.71 -26.74 -18.17
CA GLU A 107 -20.06 -26.17 -18.09
C GLU A 107 -20.96 -26.85 -17.05
N ASP A 108 -20.66 -28.11 -16.73
CA ASP A 108 -21.45 -28.95 -15.81
C ASP A 108 -21.04 -28.76 -14.33
N HIS A 109 -20.07 -27.87 -14.05
CA HIS A 109 -19.53 -27.60 -12.71
C HIS A 109 -19.57 -26.10 -12.34
N GLN A 110 -20.58 -25.38 -12.84
CA GLN A 110 -20.72 -23.94 -12.65
C GLN A 110 -20.83 -23.51 -11.19
N TRP A 111 -21.55 -24.26 -10.36
CA TRP A 111 -21.73 -23.93 -8.95
C TRP A 111 -20.39 -23.89 -8.24
N LEU A 112 -19.55 -24.90 -8.47
CA LEU A 112 -18.22 -25.01 -7.88
C LEU A 112 -17.28 -23.91 -8.38
N LEU A 113 -17.32 -23.60 -9.67
CA LEU A 113 -16.44 -22.61 -10.27
C LEU A 113 -16.81 -21.17 -9.89
N ARG A 114 -18.07 -20.90 -9.52
CA ARG A 114 -18.45 -19.60 -8.92
C ARG A 114 -17.94 -19.45 -7.50
N TRP A 115 -17.82 -20.53 -6.72
CA TRP A 115 -17.09 -20.48 -5.44
C TRP A 115 -15.61 -20.16 -5.64
N PHE A 116 -14.98 -20.75 -6.67
CA PHE A 116 -13.62 -20.37 -7.06
C PHE A 116 -13.48 -18.87 -7.30
N GLY A 117 -14.37 -18.27 -8.09
CA GLY A 117 -14.26 -16.84 -8.40
C GLY A 117 -14.44 -15.94 -7.18
N VAL A 118 -15.46 -16.17 -6.36
CA VAL A 118 -15.68 -15.31 -5.18
C VAL A 118 -14.56 -15.47 -4.15
N ILE A 119 -14.03 -16.67 -3.94
CA ILE A 119 -12.92 -16.91 -3.01
C ILE A 119 -11.63 -16.26 -3.54
N LEU A 120 -11.36 -16.36 -4.85
CA LEU A 120 -10.21 -15.71 -5.48
C LEU A 120 -10.24 -14.18 -5.32
N LEU A 121 -11.44 -13.58 -5.34
CA LEU A 121 -11.59 -12.13 -5.15
C LEU A 121 -11.16 -11.67 -3.75
N VAL A 122 -11.38 -12.47 -2.71
CA VAL A 122 -11.19 -12.06 -1.30
C VAL A 122 -10.16 -12.88 -0.53
N LEU A 123 -9.31 -13.64 -1.24
CA LEU A 123 -8.33 -14.53 -0.62
C LEU A 123 -7.44 -13.81 0.42
N PRO A 124 -7.31 -14.32 1.67
CA PRO A 124 -6.66 -13.59 2.76
C PRO A 124 -5.13 -13.58 2.67
N SER A 125 -4.54 -14.30 1.71
CA SER A 125 -3.11 -14.22 1.41
C SER A 125 -2.72 -12.93 0.70
N PHE A 126 -3.70 -12.13 0.25
CA PHE A 126 -3.48 -10.85 -0.42
C PHE A 126 -4.27 -9.74 0.30
N SER A 127 -3.54 -8.72 0.74
CA SER A 127 -4.04 -7.61 1.58
C SER A 127 -3.94 -6.23 0.89
N LEU A 128 -3.37 -6.17 -0.32
CA LEU A 128 -2.87 -4.92 -0.89
C LEU A 128 -3.88 -4.21 -1.80
N GLN A 129 -5.16 -4.56 -1.72
CA GLN A 129 -6.22 -3.94 -2.53
C GLN A 129 -6.29 -2.42 -2.30
N SER A 130 -6.06 -1.97 -1.07
CA SER A 130 -6.15 -0.56 -0.69
C SER A 130 -5.04 0.30 -1.27
N ILE A 131 -3.94 -0.28 -1.78
CA ILE A 131 -2.88 0.44 -2.50
C ILE A 131 -3.31 0.61 -3.97
N SER A 132 -4.34 1.44 -4.16
CA SER A 132 -5.22 1.33 -5.32
C SER A 132 -4.61 1.85 -6.63
N VAL A 133 -3.76 2.88 -6.56
CA VAL A 133 -3.19 3.50 -7.76
C VAL A 133 -2.06 2.62 -8.28
N ALA A 134 -1.13 2.20 -7.42
CA ALA A 134 -0.01 1.36 -7.81
C ALA A 134 -0.45 -0.07 -8.20
N PHE A 135 -1.40 -0.67 -7.48
CA PHE A 135 -1.87 -2.02 -7.82
C PHE A 135 -2.84 -2.05 -9.01
N ASN A 136 -3.33 -0.91 -9.50
CA ASN A 136 -4.11 -0.88 -10.74
C ASN A 136 -3.34 -1.57 -11.87
N GLN A 137 -2.03 -1.31 -12.00
CA GLN A 137 -1.19 -1.90 -13.04
C GLN A 137 -1.09 -3.44 -12.90
N HIS A 138 -1.01 -3.95 -11.67
CA HIS A 138 -1.00 -5.38 -11.39
C HIS A 138 -2.35 -6.02 -11.80
N PHE A 139 -3.46 -5.38 -11.46
CA PHE A 139 -4.79 -5.88 -11.80
C PHE A 139 -5.15 -5.72 -13.28
N ILE A 140 -4.64 -4.69 -13.98
CA ILE A 140 -4.73 -4.58 -15.44
C ILE A 140 -3.97 -5.74 -16.08
N THR A 141 -2.78 -6.07 -15.59
CA THR A 141 -2.01 -7.22 -16.10
C THR A 141 -2.77 -8.53 -15.89
N LEU A 142 -3.36 -8.72 -14.70
CA LEU A 142 -4.22 -9.86 -14.43
C LEU A 142 -5.45 -9.88 -15.36
N LEU A 143 -6.09 -8.73 -15.61
CA LEU A 143 -7.23 -8.60 -16.51
C LEU A 143 -6.86 -8.97 -17.94
N LEU A 144 -5.70 -8.53 -18.43
CA LEU A 144 -5.19 -8.87 -19.76
C LEU A 144 -4.93 -10.38 -19.89
N TYR A 145 -4.30 -11.01 -18.90
CA TYR A 145 -4.12 -12.46 -18.87
C TYR A 145 -5.48 -13.20 -18.87
N SER A 146 -6.42 -12.73 -18.05
CA SER A 146 -7.75 -13.31 -17.90
C SER A 146 -8.57 -13.20 -19.20
N PHE A 147 -8.52 -12.03 -19.86
CA PHE A 147 -9.16 -11.81 -21.15
C PHE A 147 -8.51 -12.63 -22.25
N SER A 148 -7.18 -12.77 -22.22
CA SER A 148 -6.44 -13.60 -23.17
C SER A 148 -6.87 -15.05 -23.08
N THR A 149 -6.88 -15.64 -21.89
CA THR A 149 -7.29 -17.04 -21.72
C THR A 149 -8.77 -17.26 -22.05
N PHE A 150 -9.66 -16.34 -21.69
CA PHE A 150 -11.08 -16.39 -22.05
C PHE A 150 -11.29 -16.34 -23.57
N SER A 151 -10.68 -15.35 -24.23
CA SER A 151 -10.79 -15.14 -25.67
C SER A 151 -10.17 -16.29 -26.46
N MET A 152 -9.07 -16.87 -25.97
CA MET A 152 -8.47 -18.08 -26.54
C MET A 152 -9.45 -19.26 -26.56
N VAL A 153 -10.14 -19.53 -25.44
CA VAL A 153 -11.13 -20.61 -25.37
C VAL A 153 -12.31 -20.33 -26.30
N LYS A 154 -12.82 -19.09 -26.32
CA LYS A 154 -13.88 -18.67 -27.25
C LYS A 154 -13.49 -18.82 -28.73
N ALA A 155 -12.26 -18.48 -29.08
CA ALA A 155 -11.75 -18.63 -30.44
C ALA A 155 -11.70 -20.09 -30.90
N ILE A 156 -11.37 -21.01 -29.99
CA ILE A 156 -11.31 -22.46 -30.26
C ILE A 156 -12.73 -23.05 -30.41
N GLN A 157 -13.67 -22.60 -29.59
CA GLN A 157 -15.05 -23.12 -29.58
C GLN A 157 -15.93 -22.50 -30.69
N SER A 158 -15.60 -21.29 -31.16
CA SER A 158 -16.38 -20.62 -32.20
C SER A 158 -16.25 -21.29 -33.58
N ARG A 159 -17.39 -21.44 -34.27
CA ARG A 159 -17.46 -21.91 -35.66
C ARG A 159 -17.68 -20.78 -36.67
N SER A 160 -17.82 -19.54 -36.21
CA SER A 160 -18.05 -18.35 -37.05
C SER A 160 -16.78 -17.52 -37.24
N TRP A 161 -16.85 -16.49 -38.10
CA TRP A 161 -15.78 -15.54 -38.33
C TRP A 161 -15.29 -14.83 -37.04
N LEU A 162 -16.14 -14.75 -36.01
CA LEU A 162 -15.80 -14.21 -34.69
C LEU A 162 -14.60 -14.90 -34.04
N ARG A 163 -14.27 -16.14 -34.46
CA ARG A 163 -13.06 -16.84 -34.00
C ARG A 163 -11.78 -16.02 -34.22
N TRP A 164 -11.73 -15.22 -35.27
CA TRP A 164 -10.56 -14.40 -35.60
C TRP A 164 -10.48 -13.18 -34.70
N ILE A 165 -11.60 -12.52 -34.39
CA ILE A 165 -11.64 -11.43 -33.41
C ILE A 165 -11.17 -11.93 -32.04
N TRP A 166 -11.73 -13.05 -31.56
CA TRP A 166 -11.33 -13.62 -30.28
C TRP A 166 -9.86 -14.07 -30.28
N GLY A 167 -9.39 -14.64 -31.39
CA GLY A 167 -7.98 -15.03 -31.54
C GLY A 167 -7.04 -13.84 -31.50
N LEU A 168 -7.32 -12.77 -32.26
CA LEU A 168 -6.50 -11.55 -32.27
C LEU A 168 -6.54 -10.83 -30.92
N GLY A 169 -7.71 -10.69 -30.32
CA GLY A 169 -7.86 -10.10 -28.98
C GLY A 169 -7.10 -10.90 -27.92
N SER A 170 -7.10 -12.23 -28.03
CA SER A 170 -6.32 -13.10 -27.15
C SER A 170 -4.81 -12.89 -27.28
N LEU A 171 -4.30 -12.77 -28.51
CA LEU A 171 -2.87 -12.56 -28.77
C LEU A 171 -2.43 -11.15 -28.35
N ALA A 172 -3.21 -10.13 -28.67
CA ALA A 172 -2.92 -8.75 -28.29
C ALA A 172 -2.84 -8.60 -26.76
N THR A 173 -3.76 -9.20 -26.02
CA THR A 173 -3.76 -9.15 -24.55
C THR A 173 -2.73 -10.09 -23.92
N ALA A 174 -2.37 -11.20 -24.56
CA ALA A 174 -1.22 -12.01 -24.15
C ALA A 174 0.10 -11.24 -24.28
N PHE A 175 0.28 -10.49 -25.37
CA PHE A 175 1.43 -9.61 -25.53
C PHE A 175 1.41 -8.48 -24.50
N GLY A 176 0.26 -7.79 -24.37
CA GLY A 176 0.06 -6.69 -23.43
C GLY A 176 0.38 -7.06 -21.98
N GLN A 177 -0.07 -8.22 -21.49
CA GLN A 177 0.21 -8.62 -20.10
C GLN A 177 1.72 -8.80 -19.86
N MET A 178 2.43 -9.47 -20.77
CA MET A 178 3.87 -9.76 -20.59
C MET A 178 4.72 -8.49 -20.62
N VAL A 179 4.46 -7.56 -21.55
CA VAL A 179 5.23 -6.32 -21.64
C VAL A 179 4.94 -5.36 -20.49
N THR A 180 3.79 -5.49 -19.83
CA THR A 180 3.42 -4.64 -18.69
C THR A 180 4.17 -5.03 -17.43
N MET A 181 4.13 -6.32 -17.06
CA MET A 181 4.71 -6.79 -15.81
C MET A 181 4.97 -8.30 -15.81
N GLU A 182 6.11 -8.70 -15.26
CA GLU A 182 6.63 -10.07 -15.25
C GLU A 182 5.84 -11.05 -14.36
N TYR A 183 4.99 -10.55 -13.47
CA TYR A 183 4.32 -11.33 -12.40
C TYR A 183 3.48 -12.50 -12.94
N PHE A 184 2.81 -12.31 -14.07
CA PHE A 184 1.86 -13.28 -14.62
C PHE A 184 2.43 -14.09 -15.80
N VAL A 185 3.66 -13.81 -16.23
CA VAL A 185 4.31 -14.45 -17.38
C VAL A 185 4.37 -15.97 -17.21
N GLY A 186 4.65 -16.45 -16.00
CA GLY A 186 4.70 -17.89 -15.72
C GLY A 186 3.37 -18.61 -15.97
N LEU A 187 2.22 -17.93 -15.83
CA LEU A 187 0.91 -18.52 -16.08
C LEU A 187 0.64 -18.84 -17.56
N GLU A 188 1.49 -18.38 -18.48
CA GLU A 188 1.45 -18.78 -19.89
C GLU A 188 1.70 -20.29 -20.05
N ALA A 189 2.40 -20.92 -19.11
CA ALA A 189 2.58 -22.37 -19.04
C ALA A 189 1.28 -23.15 -18.81
N LEU A 190 0.17 -22.49 -18.46
CA LEU A 190 -1.15 -23.12 -18.33
C LEU A 190 -1.86 -23.31 -19.68
N ARG A 191 -1.47 -22.57 -20.72
CA ARG A 191 -2.13 -22.62 -22.04
C ARG A 191 -2.20 -24.00 -22.68
N PRO A 192 -1.17 -24.89 -22.62
CA PRO A 192 -1.29 -26.24 -23.16
C PRO A 192 -2.48 -26.99 -22.53
N ILE A 193 -2.64 -26.87 -21.22
CA ILE A 193 -3.71 -27.54 -20.47
C ILE A 193 -5.06 -26.94 -20.85
N LEU A 194 -5.18 -25.60 -20.86
CA LEU A 194 -6.42 -24.89 -21.20
C LEU A 194 -6.87 -25.17 -22.64
N ILE A 195 -5.96 -25.11 -23.61
CA ILE A 195 -6.24 -25.39 -25.03
C ILE A 195 -6.61 -26.86 -25.22
N TRP A 196 -5.88 -27.77 -24.59
CA TRP A 196 -6.19 -29.19 -24.64
C TRP A 196 -7.61 -29.43 -24.13
N LEU A 197 -8.00 -28.84 -22.99
CA LEU A 197 -9.36 -28.89 -22.44
C LEU A 197 -10.40 -28.25 -23.37
N ALA A 198 -10.09 -27.11 -23.99
CA ALA A 198 -11.01 -26.42 -24.91
C ALA A 198 -11.37 -27.25 -26.17
N PHE A 199 -10.47 -28.14 -26.61
CA PHE A 199 -10.75 -29.09 -27.69
C PHE A 199 -11.58 -30.31 -27.25
N GLN A 200 -11.90 -30.47 -25.97
CA GLN A 200 -12.81 -31.50 -25.47
C GLN A 200 -14.25 -31.14 -25.84
N ARG A 201 -14.76 -31.64 -26.96
CA ARG A 201 -16.16 -31.40 -27.38
C ARG A 201 -17.12 -32.37 -26.68
N LYS A 202 -18.32 -31.87 -26.33
CA LYS A 202 -19.46 -32.68 -25.89
C LYS A 202 -19.96 -33.64 -27.00
N ASP A 203 -19.82 -33.26 -28.28
CA ASP A 203 -20.33 -34.01 -29.45
C ASP A 203 -19.46 -35.22 -29.88
N GLY A 204 -18.39 -35.55 -29.14
CA GLY A 204 -17.54 -36.70 -29.43
C GLY A 204 -16.07 -36.47 -29.09
N ARG A 205 -15.41 -37.50 -28.58
CA ARG A 205 -13.97 -37.48 -28.27
C ARG A 205 -13.17 -37.44 -29.57
N LEU A 206 -12.49 -36.34 -29.84
CA LEU A 206 -11.39 -36.31 -30.82
C LEU A 206 -10.37 -37.40 -30.46
N ALA A 207 -9.84 -38.10 -31.47
CA ALA A 207 -8.72 -39.01 -31.27
C ALA A 207 -7.57 -38.26 -30.58
N LEU A 208 -6.92 -38.91 -29.59
CA LEU A 208 -5.89 -38.29 -28.76
C LEU A 208 -4.80 -37.61 -29.60
N LYS A 209 -4.35 -38.27 -30.67
CA LYS A 209 -3.36 -37.76 -31.63
C LYS A 209 -3.79 -36.42 -32.26
N THR A 210 -5.04 -36.33 -32.73
CA THR A 210 -5.59 -35.12 -33.35
C THR A 210 -5.73 -33.99 -32.34
N ARG A 211 -6.13 -34.31 -31.10
CA ARG A 211 -6.25 -33.32 -30.02
C ARG A 211 -4.89 -32.74 -29.65
N THR A 212 -3.86 -33.57 -29.49
CA THR A 212 -2.49 -33.14 -29.20
C THR A 212 -1.93 -32.28 -30.33
N ALA A 213 -2.08 -32.70 -31.60
CA ALA A 213 -1.62 -31.93 -32.74
C ALA A 213 -2.29 -30.54 -32.85
N ARG A 214 -3.61 -30.47 -32.64
CA ARG A 214 -4.33 -29.19 -32.62
C ARG A 214 -3.94 -28.30 -31.45
N THR A 215 -3.67 -28.89 -30.29
CA THR A 215 -3.18 -28.16 -29.12
C THR A 215 -1.82 -27.53 -29.43
N ALA A 216 -0.87 -28.31 -29.95
CA ALA A 216 0.44 -27.82 -30.34
C ALA A 216 0.35 -26.68 -31.38
N LEU A 217 -0.46 -26.85 -32.43
CA LEU A 217 -0.63 -25.83 -33.47
C LEU A 217 -1.26 -24.53 -32.92
N ALA A 218 -2.28 -24.64 -32.07
CA ALA A 218 -2.94 -23.48 -31.46
C ALA A 218 -2.04 -22.74 -30.45
N MET A 219 -1.04 -23.41 -29.90
CA MET A 219 -0.09 -22.82 -28.96
C MET A 219 1.01 -21.99 -29.62
N ILE A 220 1.38 -22.28 -30.88
CA ILE A 220 2.53 -21.65 -31.54
C ILE A 220 2.50 -20.12 -31.43
N PRO A 221 1.39 -19.41 -31.73
CA PRO A 221 1.38 -17.95 -31.66
C PRO A 221 1.67 -17.41 -30.24
N TYR A 222 1.14 -18.05 -29.21
CA TYR A 222 1.39 -17.66 -27.81
C TYR A 222 2.81 -17.99 -27.38
N PHE A 223 3.34 -19.14 -27.83
CA PHE A 223 4.71 -19.53 -27.55
C PHE A 223 5.72 -18.58 -28.19
N LEU A 224 5.46 -18.10 -29.42
CA LEU A 224 6.28 -17.09 -30.08
C LEU A 224 6.30 -15.77 -29.30
N ILE A 225 5.14 -15.32 -28.79
CA ILE A 225 5.06 -14.13 -27.92
C ILE A 225 5.87 -14.35 -26.63
N LEU A 226 5.68 -15.49 -25.97
CA LEU A 226 6.40 -15.82 -24.73
C LEU A 226 7.91 -15.88 -24.94
N VAL A 227 8.38 -16.57 -25.98
CA VAL A 227 9.81 -16.66 -26.31
C VAL A 227 10.38 -15.29 -26.67
N GLY A 228 9.67 -14.49 -27.48
CA GLY A 228 10.07 -13.14 -27.82
C GLY A 228 10.22 -12.25 -26.58
N TYR A 229 9.23 -12.31 -25.68
CA TYR A 229 9.28 -11.59 -24.40
C TYR A 229 10.43 -12.07 -23.51
N LEU A 230 10.60 -13.39 -23.32
CA LEU A 230 11.67 -13.94 -22.48
C LEU A 230 13.06 -13.61 -23.05
N TYR A 231 13.23 -13.66 -24.37
CA TYR A 231 14.45 -13.24 -25.03
C TYR A 231 14.74 -11.75 -24.74
N TRP A 232 13.74 -10.88 -24.95
CA TRP A 232 13.89 -9.46 -24.63
C TRP A 232 14.22 -9.24 -23.15
N ARG A 233 13.45 -9.85 -22.23
CA ARG A 233 13.57 -9.64 -20.79
C ARG A 233 14.85 -10.21 -20.18
N LEU A 234 15.35 -11.34 -20.67
CA LEU A 234 16.51 -12.03 -20.09
C LEU A 234 17.82 -11.74 -20.83
N MET A 235 17.78 -11.36 -22.11
CA MET A 235 18.99 -11.13 -22.91
C MET A 235 19.19 -9.66 -23.27
N VAL A 236 18.14 -8.95 -23.69
CA VAL A 236 18.24 -7.57 -24.20
C VAL A 236 18.16 -6.55 -23.06
N TYR A 237 17.15 -6.66 -22.20
CA TYR A 237 16.90 -5.68 -21.14
C TYR A 237 18.07 -5.55 -20.15
N PRO A 238 18.69 -6.64 -19.63
CA PRO A 238 19.85 -6.52 -18.74
C PRO A 238 21.04 -5.81 -19.39
N GLN A 239 21.24 -5.97 -20.70
CA GLN A 239 22.30 -5.26 -21.43
C GLN A 239 22.00 -3.76 -21.51
N ASN A 240 20.74 -3.40 -21.76
CA ASN A 240 20.33 -1.99 -21.84
C ASN A 240 20.51 -1.26 -20.51
N ILE A 241 20.13 -1.89 -19.39
CA ILE A 241 20.28 -1.25 -18.06
C ILE A 241 21.72 -1.32 -17.55
N ALA A 242 22.49 -2.36 -17.88
CA ALA A 242 23.92 -2.44 -17.56
C ALA A 242 24.72 -1.37 -18.32
N ALA A 243 24.36 -1.07 -19.58
CA ALA A 243 24.93 0.04 -20.32
C ALA A 243 24.64 1.41 -19.65
N ALA A 244 23.56 1.50 -18.87
CA ALA A 244 23.22 2.65 -18.04
C ALA A 244 23.79 2.57 -16.60
N SER A 245 24.65 1.60 -16.29
CA SER A 245 25.22 1.34 -14.95
C SER A 245 24.17 1.06 -13.85
N ILE A 246 23.01 0.54 -14.23
CA ILE A 246 21.92 0.19 -13.30
C ILE A 246 21.93 -1.32 -13.04
N ALA A 247 21.86 -1.71 -11.76
CA ALA A 247 21.69 -3.11 -11.38
C ALA A 247 20.25 -3.58 -11.64
N GLU A 248 20.09 -4.79 -12.21
CA GLU A 248 18.77 -5.38 -12.45
C GLU A 248 18.03 -5.65 -11.12
N PRO A 249 16.94 -4.93 -10.80
CA PRO A 249 16.28 -5.05 -9.51
C PRO A 249 15.51 -6.37 -9.36
N ASN A 250 15.22 -7.07 -10.47
CA ASN A 250 14.45 -8.32 -10.49
C ASN A 250 15.23 -9.46 -11.18
N ALA A 251 16.54 -9.54 -10.94
CA ALA A 251 17.39 -10.56 -11.52
C ALA A 251 16.99 -11.97 -11.05
N PRO A 252 16.97 -13.00 -11.93
CA PRO A 252 16.61 -14.36 -11.55
C PRO A 252 17.81 -15.08 -10.89
N VAL A 253 18.21 -14.63 -9.71
CA VAL A 253 19.41 -15.06 -8.97
C VAL A 253 19.48 -16.57 -8.74
N LEU A 254 18.36 -17.22 -8.42
CA LEU A 254 18.38 -18.68 -8.23
C LEU A 254 18.56 -19.42 -9.55
N LEU A 255 17.99 -18.90 -10.65
CA LEU A 255 18.15 -19.50 -11.98
C LEU A 255 19.60 -19.39 -12.47
N SER A 256 20.26 -18.26 -12.25
CA SER A 256 21.69 -18.10 -12.55
C SER A 256 22.55 -18.97 -11.62
N GLY A 257 22.17 -19.08 -10.35
CA GLY A 257 22.84 -19.92 -9.34
C GLY A 257 22.81 -21.42 -9.63
N LEU A 258 21.84 -21.92 -10.40
CA LEU A 258 21.77 -23.34 -10.80
C LEU A 258 22.99 -23.82 -11.59
N LYS A 259 23.71 -22.91 -12.28
CA LYS A 259 24.95 -23.25 -12.99
C LYS A 259 26.13 -23.52 -12.05
N GLY A 260 26.13 -22.91 -10.86
CA GLY A 260 27.20 -23.05 -9.87
C GLY A 260 26.90 -24.11 -8.82
N ASN A 261 25.78 -23.97 -8.10
CA ASN A 261 25.37 -24.90 -7.04
C ASN A 261 23.92 -25.34 -7.25
N PHE A 262 23.74 -26.30 -8.16
CA PHE A 262 22.43 -26.79 -8.61
C PHE A 262 21.55 -27.26 -7.45
N VAL A 263 22.08 -28.13 -6.57
CA VAL A 263 21.30 -28.75 -5.50
C VAL A 263 20.81 -27.70 -4.50
N THR A 264 21.70 -26.82 -4.02
CA THR A 264 21.32 -25.79 -3.05
C THR A 264 20.28 -24.82 -3.61
N ASN A 265 20.46 -24.34 -4.85
CA ASN A 265 19.52 -23.41 -5.46
C ASN A 265 18.17 -24.08 -5.79
N LEU A 266 18.18 -25.36 -6.18
CA LEU A 266 16.95 -26.13 -6.39
C LEU A 266 16.20 -26.33 -5.07
N ILE A 267 16.90 -26.69 -3.99
CA ILE A 267 16.31 -26.82 -2.65
C ILE A 267 15.72 -25.48 -2.18
N ALA A 268 16.45 -24.37 -2.38
CA ALA A 268 15.96 -23.03 -2.06
C ALA A 268 14.67 -22.70 -2.82
N LEU A 269 14.64 -22.95 -4.13
CA LEU A 269 13.46 -22.72 -4.98
C LEU A 269 12.25 -23.55 -4.52
N VAL A 270 12.46 -24.85 -4.23
CA VAL A 270 11.41 -25.74 -3.72
C VAL A 270 10.92 -25.28 -2.34
N ASN A 271 11.82 -24.83 -1.48
CA ASN A 271 11.46 -24.32 -0.15
C ASN A 271 10.62 -23.04 -0.23
N LEU A 272 10.99 -22.09 -1.09
CA LEU A 272 10.19 -20.88 -1.33
C LEU A 272 8.79 -21.26 -1.83
N GLY A 273 8.71 -22.14 -2.82
CA GLY A 273 7.42 -22.59 -3.36
C GLY A 273 6.55 -23.30 -2.32
N ARG A 274 7.14 -24.16 -1.48
CA ARG A 274 6.45 -24.83 -0.38
C ARG A 274 5.92 -23.83 0.64
N GLN A 275 6.74 -22.87 1.05
CA GLN A 275 6.36 -21.86 2.06
C GLN A 275 5.20 -20.99 1.58
N ASP A 276 5.29 -20.46 0.36
CA ASP A 276 4.24 -19.64 -0.23
C ASP A 276 2.94 -20.44 -0.44
N MET A 277 3.04 -21.71 -0.84
CA MET A 277 1.87 -22.60 -0.96
C MET A 277 1.19 -22.84 0.40
N MET A 278 1.96 -23.12 1.46
CA MET A 278 1.42 -23.28 2.82
C MET A 278 0.78 -21.99 3.34
N PHE A 279 1.35 -20.84 2.99
CA PHE A 279 0.79 -19.54 3.31
C PHE A 279 -0.57 -19.31 2.64
N MET A 280 -0.67 -19.52 1.33
CA MET A 280 -1.91 -19.30 0.56
C MET A 280 -3.03 -20.30 0.89
N MET A 281 -2.68 -21.58 1.10
CA MET A 281 -3.68 -22.63 1.32
C MET A 281 -4.10 -22.82 2.78
N GLY A 282 -3.31 -22.32 3.73
CA GLY A 282 -3.53 -22.57 5.17
C GLY A 282 -3.33 -21.35 6.05
N GLN A 283 -2.07 -20.92 6.23
CA GLN A 283 -1.72 -19.96 7.30
C GLN A 283 -2.47 -18.62 7.17
N SER A 284 -2.66 -18.11 5.95
CA SER A 284 -3.34 -16.83 5.72
C SER A 284 -4.81 -16.82 6.18
N TRP A 285 -5.49 -17.96 6.20
CA TRP A 285 -6.89 -18.07 6.60
C TRP A 285 -7.12 -17.85 8.10
N LEU A 286 -6.09 -18.10 8.91
CA LEU A 286 -6.12 -17.88 10.35
C LEU A 286 -5.94 -16.41 10.74
N ARG A 287 -5.55 -15.53 9.80
CA ARG A 287 -5.26 -14.12 10.11
C ARG A 287 -6.48 -13.35 10.59
N SER A 288 -7.67 -13.68 10.09
CA SER A 288 -8.94 -13.13 10.59
C SER A 288 -9.24 -13.49 12.05
N LEU A 289 -8.62 -14.54 12.57
CA LEU A 289 -8.79 -15.06 13.94
C LEU A 289 -7.65 -14.62 14.87
N GLN A 290 -6.51 -14.20 14.32
CA GLN A 290 -5.32 -13.76 15.05
C GLN A 290 -5.34 -12.27 15.40
N ALA A 291 -6.46 -11.57 15.19
CA ALA A 291 -6.59 -10.16 15.56
C ALA A 291 -6.34 -9.97 17.07
N SER A 292 -5.53 -8.96 17.42
CA SER A 292 -5.24 -8.63 18.82
C SER A 292 -6.54 -8.16 19.48
N PHE A 293 -7.02 -8.90 20.48
CA PHE A 293 -8.21 -8.51 21.24
C PHE A 293 -7.85 -7.42 22.25
N SER A 294 -7.58 -6.20 21.78
CA SER A 294 -7.71 -5.04 22.64
C SER A 294 -9.21 -4.83 22.95
N ARG A 295 -9.54 -4.33 24.15
CA ARG A 295 -10.94 -4.09 24.55
C ARG A 295 -11.67 -3.13 23.59
N ILE A 296 -10.90 -2.28 22.90
CA ILE A 296 -11.37 -1.24 21.98
C ILE A 296 -11.66 -1.82 20.58
N GLU A 297 -10.83 -2.77 20.11
CA GLU A 297 -10.97 -3.35 18.75
C GLU A 297 -11.94 -4.53 18.69
N ALA A 298 -12.20 -5.19 19.82
CA ALA A 298 -13.04 -6.38 19.87
C ALA A 298 -14.44 -6.20 19.23
N PRO A 299 -15.22 -5.11 19.48
CA PRO A 299 -16.52 -4.91 18.85
C PRO A 299 -16.44 -4.84 17.32
N PHE A 300 -15.40 -4.20 16.78
CA PHE A 300 -15.18 -4.10 15.34
C PHE A 300 -14.81 -5.46 14.74
N ILE A 301 -13.95 -6.24 15.42
CA ILE A 301 -13.59 -7.60 15.00
C ILE A 301 -14.86 -8.48 14.92
N PHE A 302 -15.71 -8.48 15.95
CA PHE A 302 -16.96 -9.24 15.92
C PHE A 302 -17.92 -8.75 14.81
N ALA A 303 -18.03 -7.43 14.61
CA ALA A 303 -18.81 -6.87 13.52
C ALA A 303 -18.28 -7.31 12.14
N SER A 304 -16.95 -7.35 11.96
CA SER A 304 -16.33 -7.82 10.72
C SER A 304 -16.64 -9.30 10.43
N TRP A 305 -16.62 -10.17 11.44
CA TRP A 305 -17.04 -11.57 11.32
C TRP A 305 -18.53 -11.68 10.99
N GLY A 306 -19.37 -10.87 11.63
CA GLY A 306 -20.80 -10.78 11.33
C GLY A 306 -21.06 -10.38 9.88
N ILE A 307 -20.44 -9.30 9.40
CA ILE A 307 -20.54 -8.81 8.01
C ILE A 307 -20.06 -9.89 7.04
N GLY A 308 -18.92 -10.50 7.32
CA GLY A 308 -18.34 -11.57 6.52
C GLY A 308 -19.28 -12.77 6.40
N LEU A 309 -19.77 -13.29 7.53
CA LEU A 309 -20.69 -14.43 7.55
C LEU A 309 -22.02 -14.11 6.88
N ILE A 310 -22.62 -12.93 7.13
CA ILE A 310 -23.88 -12.53 6.50
C ILE A 310 -23.70 -12.44 4.99
N THR A 311 -22.63 -11.78 4.52
CA THR A 311 -22.38 -11.61 3.09
C THR A 311 -22.09 -12.95 2.40
N ALA A 312 -21.31 -13.82 3.04
CA ALA A 312 -21.05 -15.17 2.55
C ALA A 312 -22.29 -16.08 2.57
N ALA A 313 -23.18 -15.92 3.57
CA ALA A 313 -24.45 -16.63 3.64
C ALA A 313 -25.41 -16.15 2.55
N LEU A 314 -25.53 -14.84 2.33
CA LEU A 314 -26.33 -14.26 1.25
C LEU A 314 -25.83 -14.74 -0.12
N PHE A 315 -24.51 -14.78 -0.33
CA PHE A 315 -23.91 -15.33 -1.54
C PHE A 315 -24.23 -16.83 -1.70
N GLY A 316 -24.04 -17.64 -0.65
CA GLY A 316 -24.33 -19.07 -0.67
C GLY A 316 -25.81 -19.36 -0.92
N LEU A 317 -26.72 -18.62 -0.29
CA LEU A 317 -28.17 -18.71 -0.51
C LEU A 317 -28.53 -18.29 -1.94
N TRP A 318 -27.99 -17.18 -2.43
CA TRP A 318 -28.17 -16.74 -3.81
C TRP A 318 -27.75 -17.82 -4.81
N LEU A 319 -26.60 -18.43 -4.59
CA LEU A 319 -26.04 -19.45 -5.46
C LEU A 319 -26.83 -20.76 -5.41
N ASN A 320 -27.27 -21.19 -4.22
CA ASN A 320 -28.05 -22.42 -4.02
C ASN A 320 -29.53 -22.30 -4.44
N ALA A 321 -30.10 -21.09 -4.42
CA ALA A 321 -31.45 -20.83 -4.92
C ALA A 321 -31.59 -21.01 -6.44
N ARG A 322 -30.47 -21.20 -7.15
CA ARG A 322 -30.42 -21.50 -8.58
C ARG A 322 -30.55 -23.02 -8.75
N ASN A 323 -31.59 -23.44 -9.46
CA ASN A 323 -31.76 -24.84 -9.88
C ASN A 323 -30.75 -25.17 -10.99
N GLU A 324 -29.48 -25.28 -10.63
CA GLU A 324 -28.46 -25.95 -11.45
C GLU A 324 -28.61 -27.47 -11.25
N THR A 325 -29.82 -27.96 -11.53
CA THR A 325 -30.28 -29.34 -11.27
C THR A 325 -29.65 -30.39 -12.21
N ASN A 326 -28.88 -29.94 -13.20
CA ASN A 326 -28.15 -30.80 -14.15
C ASN A 326 -26.67 -30.94 -13.82
N GLU A 327 -26.20 -30.53 -12.62
CA GLU A 327 -24.82 -30.79 -12.21
C GLU A 327 -24.57 -32.29 -12.04
N ILE A 328 -23.72 -32.84 -12.88
CA ILE A 328 -23.28 -34.22 -12.81
C ILE A 328 -22.25 -34.31 -11.68
N LYS A 329 -22.34 -35.34 -10.84
CA LYS A 329 -21.30 -35.61 -9.84
C LYS A 329 -19.92 -35.59 -10.52
N PRO A 330 -18.96 -34.78 -10.04
CA PRO A 330 -17.67 -34.69 -10.70
C PRO A 330 -16.98 -36.05 -10.70
N GLY A 331 -16.56 -36.48 -11.88
CA GLY A 331 -15.82 -37.72 -12.08
C GLY A 331 -14.32 -37.48 -12.22
N LYS A 332 -13.56 -38.56 -12.44
CA LYS A 332 -12.11 -38.48 -12.75
C LYS A 332 -11.79 -37.52 -13.91
N GLY A 333 -12.71 -37.37 -14.87
CA GLY A 333 -12.59 -36.47 -16.02
C GLY A 333 -12.61 -34.98 -15.68
N PHE A 334 -13.02 -34.59 -14.47
CA PHE A 334 -12.92 -33.22 -13.95
C PHE A 334 -11.77 -33.09 -12.95
N TYR A 335 -11.72 -33.95 -11.92
CA TYR A 335 -10.76 -33.82 -10.84
C TYR A 335 -9.30 -33.85 -11.30
N ILE A 336 -8.92 -34.79 -12.17
CA ILE A 336 -7.53 -34.92 -12.64
C ILE A 336 -7.08 -33.66 -13.38
N PRO A 337 -7.75 -33.21 -14.47
CA PRO A 337 -7.29 -32.03 -15.18
C PRO A 337 -7.38 -30.76 -14.34
N ALA A 338 -8.37 -30.64 -13.45
CA ALA A 338 -8.50 -29.48 -12.58
C ALA A 338 -7.39 -29.42 -11.52
N THR A 339 -6.98 -30.57 -10.94
CA THR A 339 -5.81 -30.66 -10.05
C THR A 339 -4.51 -30.37 -10.78
N ILE A 340 -4.33 -30.89 -12.01
CA ILE A 340 -3.14 -30.57 -12.82
C ILE A 340 -3.08 -29.07 -13.12
N LEU A 341 -4.21 -28.47 -13.53
CA LEU A 341 -4.29 -27.04 -13.78
C LEU A 341 -4.01 -26.21 -12.53
N GLY A 342 -4.58 -26.59 -11.38
CA GLY A 342 -4.37 -25.92 -10.10
C GLY A 342 -2.91 -25.99 -9.64
N SER A 343 -2.30 -27.18 -9.65
CA SER A 343 -0.89 -27.38 -9.28
C SER A 343 0.06 -26.64 -10.23
N ALA A 344 -0.19 -26.72 -11.54
CA ALA A 344 0.57 -25.95 -12.53
C ALA A 344 0.41 -24.44 -12.30
N GLY A 345 -0.79 -23.97 -11.92
CA GLY A 345 -1.05 -22.56 -11.60
C GLY A 345 -0.25 -22.06 -10.39
N VAL A 346 -0.12 -22.87 -9.34
CA VAL A 346 0.72 -22.53 -8.18
C VAL A 346 2.20 -22.51 -8.58
N ILE A 347 2.69 -23.58 -9.22
CA ILE A 347 4.11 -23.72 -9.54
C ILE A 347 4.56 -22.65 -10.54
N PHE A 348 3.89 -22.56 -11.69
CA PHE A 348 4.30 -21.62 -12.73
C PHE A 348 3.88 -20.19 -12.42
N GLY A 349 2.80 -19.96 -11.66
CA GLY A 349 2.44 -18.63 -11.20
C GLY A 349 3.46 -18.05 -10.22
N GLY A 350 4.01 -18.88 -9.31
CA GLY A 350 5.02 -18.44 -8.34
C GLY A 350 6.45 -18.37 -8.91
N LEU A 351 6.74 -19.12 -9.99
CA LEU A 351 8.08 -19.25 -10.54
C LEU A 351 8.78 -17.91 -10.86
N PRO A 352 8.14 -16.91 -11.52
CA PRO A 352 8.78 -15.63 -11.80
C PRO A 352 9.29 -14.90 -10.55
N VAL A 353 8.64 -15.10 -9.40
CA VAL A 353 9.07 -14.52 -8.13
C VAL A 353 10.16 -15.37 -7.50
N TRP A 354 9.94 -16.67 -7.35
CA TRP A 354 10.86 -17.52 -6.59
C TRP A 354 12.25 -17.57 -7.21
N VAL A 355 12.37 -17.50 -8.54
CA VAL A 355 13.70 -17.44 -9.20
C VAL A 355 14.51 -16.19 -8.84
N THR A 356 13.87 -15.13 -8.34
CA THR A 356 14.53 -13.92 -7.83
C THR A 356 14.91 -14.01 -6.34
N ASN A 357 14.76 -15.19 -5.73
CA ASN A 357 14.98 -15.43 -4.30
C ASN A 357 14.04 -14.59 -3.39
N ARG A 358 12.80 -14.38 -3.84
CA ARG A 358 11.76 -13.67 -3.10
C ARG A 358 10.62 -14.63 -2.74
N SER A 359 9.90 -14.30 -1.67
CA SER A 359 8.75 -15.05 -1.15
C SER A 359 7.66 -14.10 -0.70
N ALA A 360 6.41 -14.58 -0.71
CA ALA A 360 5.26 -13.87 -0.18
C ALA A 360 5.34 -13.56 1.33
N LEU A 361 6.22 -14.20 2.08
CA LEU A 361 6.34 -14.09 3.54
C LEU A 361 7.41 -13.10 4.02
N VAL A 362 8.33 -12.68 3.15
CA VAL A 362 9.52 -11.92 3.55
C VAL A 362 9.44 -10.48 3.06
N GLY A 363 9.40 -9.55 4.01
CA GLY A 363 9.41 -8.11 3.78
C GLY A 363 8.02 -7.48 3.77
N LYS A 364 7.95 -6.15 3.96
CA LYS A 364 6.68 -5.43 3.86
C LYS A 364 6.11 -5.53 2.43
N TRP A 365 4.79 -5.71 2.34
CA TRP A 365 4.04 -5.81 1.08
C TRP A 365 4.45 -6.99 0.17
N SER A 366 5.15 -8.00 0.68
CA SER A 366 5.57 -9.20 -0.06
C SER A 366 4.41 -10.06 -0.55
N GLU A 367 3.25 -9.94 0.09
CA GLU A 367 2.00 -10.64 -0.24
C GLU A 367 1.55 -10.42 -1.69
N ARG A 368 2.04 -9.38 -2.37
CA ARG A 368 1.86 -9.17 -3.81
C ARG A 368 2.34 -10.35 -4.66
N PHE A 369 3.33 -11.09 -4.18
CA PHE A 369 3.85 -12.28 -4.86
C PHE A 369 2.88 -13.46 -4.89
N THR A 370 1.78 -13.39 -4.14
CA THR A 370 0.70 -14.38 -4.22
C THR A 370 -0.21 -14.19 -5.44
N LEU A 371 -0.19 -13.02 -6.12
CA LEU A 371 -1.16 -12.62 -7.17
C LEU A 371 -1.33 -13.61 -8.32
N ALA A 372 -0.23 -14.18 -8.82
CA ALA A 372 -0.28 -15.19 -9.86
C ALA A 372 -0.59 -16.59 -9.31
N PRO A 373 0.14 -17.12 -8.31
CA PRO A 373 -0.10 -18.49 -7.83
C PRO A 373 -1.43 -18.68 -7.08
N MET A 374 -2.08 -17.62 -6.58
CA MET A 374 -3.39 -17.72 -5.92
C MET A 374 -4.46 -18.32 -6.82
N ILE A 375 -4.38 -18.13 -8.15
CA ILE A 375 -5.32 -18.70 -9.12
C ILE A 375 -5.28 -20.23 -9.02
N GLY A 376 -4.08 -20.82 -8.98
CA GLY A 376 -3.91 -22.26 -8.79
C GLY A 376 -4.32 -22.71 -7.39
N ALA A 377 -3.93 -21.95 -6.37
CA ALA A 377 -4.20 -22.30 -4.97
C ALA A 377 -5.71 -22.37 -4.68
N VAL A 378 -6.49 -21.40 -5.12
CA VAL A 378 -7.95 -21.38 -4.92
C VAL A 378 -8.62 -22.52 -5.68
N LEU A 379 -8.18 -22.82 -6.90
CA LEU A 379 -8.72 -23.95 -7.65
C LEU A 379 -8.47 -25.28 -6.90
N LEU A 380 -7.26 -25.47 -6.34
CA LEU A 380 -6.96 -26.64 -5.52
C LEU A 380 -7.81 -26.70 -4.25
N ILE A 381 -7.99 -25.59 -3.52
CA ILE A 381 -8.83 -25.54 -2.31
C ILE A 381 -10.27 -25.96 -2.63
N VAL A 382 -10.84 -25.39 -3.70
CA VAL A 382 -12.20 -25.66 -4.14
C VAL A 382 -12.37 -27.12 -4.53
N ILE A 383 -11.41 -27.69 -5.27
CA ILE A 383 -11.42 -29.12 -5.66
C ILE A 383 -11.26 -30.04 -4.45
N LEU A 384 -10.36 -29.72 -3.51
CA LEU A 384 -10.15 -30.53 -2.31
C LEU A 384 -11.41 -30.60 -1.46
N ILE A 385 -12.06 -29.45 -1.23
CA ILE A 385 -13.35 -29.40 -0.52
C ILE A 385 -14.42 -30.20 -1.26
N ASP A 386 -14.45 -30.06 -2.59
CA ASP A 386 -15.42 -30.76 -3.43
C ASP A 386 -15.26 -32.29 -3.35
N TRP A 387 -14.01 -32.75 -3.36
CA TRP A 387 -13.62 -34.16 -3.35
C TRP A 387 -13.87 -34.83 -1.98
N PHE A 388 -13.60 -34.15 -0.87
CA PHE A 388 -13.79 -34.73 0.47
C PHE A 388 -15.24 -34.67 0.98
N ILE A 389 -16.09 -33.79 0.42
CA ILE A 389 -17.45 -33.57 0.92
C ILE A 389 -18.47 -33.87 -0.19
N ASP A 390 -19.10 -35.03 -0.15
CA ASP A 390 -20.13 -35.40 -1.15
C ASP A 390 -21.44 -34.59 -1.02
N ASN A 391 -21.79 -34.20 0.20
CA ASN A 391 -23.07 -33.53 0.47
C ASN A 391 -23.00 -32.03 0.11
N ARG A 392 -23.80 -31.61 -0.88
CA ARG A 392 -23.86 -30.24 -1.38
C ARG A 392 -24.15 -29.19 -0.29
N GLN A 393 -25.03 -29.50 0.67
CA GLN A 393 -25.34 -28.57 1.76
C GLN A 393 -24.13 -28.40 2.69
N LYS A 394 -23.51 -29.51 3.13
CA LYS A 394 -22.30 -29.46 3.98
C LYS A 394 -21.16 -28.71 3.28
N LYS A 395 -20.98 -28.94 1.98
CA LYS A 395 -20.01 -28.26 1.14
C LYS A 395 -20.27 -26.76 1.04
N SER A 396 -21.53 -26.38 0.79
CA SER A 396 -21.94 -24.98 0.77
C SER A 396 -21.72 -24.29 2.11
N ILE A 397 -22.00 -24.97 3.24
CA ILE A 397 -21.76 -24.43 4.58
C ILE A 397 -20.27 -24.17 4.77
N LEU A 398 -19.40 -25.13 4.42
CA LEU A 398 -17.95 -24.94 4.53
C LEU A 398 -17.47 -23.77 3.65
N PHE A 399 -17.93 -23.71 2.39
CA PHE A 399 -17.61 -22.59 1.51
C PHE A 399 -18.08 -21.23 2.06
N THR A 400 -19.26 -21.17 2.65
CA THR A 400 -19.76 -19.97 3.33
C THR A 400 -18.90 -19.59 4.52
N VAL A 401 -18.47 -20.55 5.35
CA VAL A 401 -17.61 -20.26 6.50
C VAL A 401 -16.26 -19.71 6.05
N ILE A 402 -15.58 -20.37 5.11
CA ILE A 402 -14.26 -19.91 4.64
C ILE A 402 -14.38 -18.56 3.91
N LEU A 403 -15.42 -18.36 3.10
CA LEU A 403 -15.66 -17.08 2.45
C LEU A 403 -15.93 -15.98 3.49
N GLY A 404 -16.70 -16.27 4.53
CA GLY A 404 -17.00 -15.33 5.60
C GLY A 404 -15.75 -14.90 6.37
N LEU A 405 -14.84 -15.83 6.67
CA LEU A 405 -13.55 -15.53 7.28
C LEU A 405 -12.66 -14.68 6.37
N SER A 406 -12.65 -14.97 5.07
CA SER A 406 -11.91 -14.18 4.08
C SER A 406 -12.44 -12.75 3.95
N ILE A 407 -13.77 -12.57 3.84
CA ILE A 407 -14.39 -11.24 3.80
C ILE A 407 -14.08 -10.48 5.09
N ALA A 408 -14.19 -11.13 6.25
CA ALA A 408 -13.87 -10.49 7.52
C ALA A 408 -12.41 -10.05 7.60
N PHE A 409 -11.47 -10.88 7.14
CA PHE A 409 -10.06 -10.48 7.01
C PHE A 409 -9.91 -9.22 6.16
N GLN A 410 -10.54 -9.17 4.97
CA GLN A 410 -10.42 -8.00 4.09
C GLN A 410 -11.02 -6.74 4.73
N VAL A 411 -12.17 -6.86 5.41
CA VAL A 411 -12.79 -5.76 6.17
C VAL A 411 -11.86 -5.25 7.28
N GLN A 412 -11.24 -6.16 8.04
CA GLN A 412 -10.27 -5.82 9.09
C GLN A 412 -9.03 -5.14 8.51
N ASN A 413 -8.49 -5.70 7.43
CA ASN A 413 -7.33 -5.14 6.74
C ASN A 413 -7.62 -3.72 6.23
N THR A 414 -8.73 -3.52 5.53
CA THR A 414 -9.14 -2.19 5.04
C THR A 414 -9.36 -1.19 6.16
N HIS A 415 -9.81 -1.61 7.34
CA HIS A 415 -9.86 -0.74 8.51
C HIS A 415 -8.47 -0.30 8.99
N SER A 416 -7.49 -1.20 9.04
CA SER A 416 -6.11 -0.83 9.37
C SER A 416 -5.54 0.20 8.39
N TYR A 417 -5.86 0.07 7.09
CA TYR A 417 -5.51 1.09 6.09
C TYR A 417 -6.20 2.43 6.37
N ALA A 418 -7.49 2.43 6.75
CA ALA A 418 -8.20 3.68 7.08
C ALA A 418 -7.61 4.38 8.32
N VAL A 419 -7.22 3.62 9.35
CA VAL A 419 -6.53 4.16 10.53
C VAL A 419 -5.17 4.75 10.15
N ASP A 420 -4.41 4.05 9.29
CA ASP A 420 -3.13 4.54 8.79
C ASP A 420 -3.28 5.83 7.97
N TRP A 421 -4.32 5.91 7.13
CA TRP A 421 -4.61 7.13 6.37
C TRP A 421 -4.94 8.31 7.27
N GLN A 422 -5.68 8.10 8.35
CA GLN A 422 -5.92 9.15 9.33
C GLN A 422 -4.60 9.69 9.90
N ALA A 423 -3.66 8.82 10.25
CA ALA A 423 -2.34 9.22 10.73
C ALA A 423 -1.54 9.98 9.66
N GLN A 424 -1.55 9.54 8.40
CA GLN A 424 -0.92 10.27 7.30
C GLN A 424 -1.54 11.65 7.08
N ARG A 425 -2.88 11.74 7.08
CA ARG A 425 -3.61 13.00 6.96
C ARG A 425 -3.23 13.96 8.09
N GLU A 426 -3.29 13.51 9.34
CA GLU A 426 -2.90 14.33 10.49
C GLU A 426 -1.43 14.77 10.40
N TYR A 427 -0.54 13.91 9.91
CA TYR A 427 0.87 14.26 9.70
C TYR A 427 1.05 15.39 8.68
N TYR A 428 0.52 15.24 7.46
CA TYR A 428 0.74 16.23 6.39
C TYR A 428 0.03 17.56 6.66
N TRP A 429 -1.12 17.54 7.31
CA TRP A 429 -1.80 18.76 7.76
C TRP A 429 -1.02 19.48 8.86
N GLN A 430 -0.46 18.76 9.84
CA GLN A 430 0.41 19.37 10.85
C GLN A 430 1.68 19.96 10.23
N ILE A 431 2.30 19.27 9.27
CA ILE A 431 3.42 19.82 8.49
C ILE A 431 3.00 21.13 7.82
N ALA A 432 1.88 21.17 7.10
CA ALA A 432 1.44 22.39 6.41
C ALA A 432 1.08 23.55 7.37
N TRP A 433 0.53 23.25 8.55
CA TRP A 433 0.24 24.28 9.56
C TRP A 433 1.51 24.89 10.16
N ARG A 434 2.53 24.05 10.40
CA ARG A 434 3.79 24.42 11.08
C ARG A 434 4.89 24.92 10.15
N VAL A 435 4.95 24.38 8.94
CA VAL A 435 5.93 24.68 7.91
C VAL A 435 5.15 25.23 6.71
N PRO A 436 4.83 26.54 6.70
CA PRO A 436 3.95 27.12 5.69
C PRO A 436 4.55 27.02 4.29
N ASN A 437 5.86 27.16 4.15
CA ASN A 437 6.58 26.94 2.90
C ASN A 437 8.06 26.62 3.20
N ILE A 438 8.80 26.20 2.18
CA ILE A 438 10.19 25.76 2.29
C ILE A 438 11.04 26.35 1.16
N LYS A 439 12.35 26.48 1.42
CA LYS A 439 13.33 26.81 0.39
C LYS A 439 13.65 25.57 -0.47
N PRO A 440 13.88 25.70 -1.79
CA PRO A 440 14.37 24.60 -2.60
C PRO A 440 15.70 24.06 -2.06
N GLY A 441 15.89 22.74 -2.09
CA GLY A 441 17.04 22.07 -1.47
C GLY A 441 16.75 21.56 -0.05
N THR A 442 15.61 21.92 0.55
CA THR A 442 15.22 21.44 1.89
C THR A 442 15.01 19.93 1.92
N ALA A 443 15.52 19.23 2.95
CA ALA A 443 15.09 17.86 3.26
C ALA A 443 14.56 17.73 4.69
N PHE A 444 13.47 16.99 4.82
CA PHE A 444 12.96 16.59 6.13
C PHE A 444 13.72 15.36 6.63
N LEU A 445 14.30 15.44 7.82
CA LEU A 445 15.04 14.35 8.46
C LEU A 445 14.25 13.81 9.65
N SER A 446 13.91 12.52 9.62
CA SER A 446 13.22 11.87 10.74
C SER A 446 13.62 10.43 10.92
N GLY A 447 13.70 9.98 12.18
CA GLY A 447 13.90 8.57 12.51
C GLY A 447 12.68 7.69 12.21
N ASN A 448 11.49 8.27 12.06
CA ASN A 448 10.25 7.57 11.79
C ASN A 448 9.72 7.90 10.38
N VAL A 449 8.74 7.13 9.91
CA VAL A 449 7.93 7.47 8.73
C VAL A 449 6.61 8.13 9.18
N PRO A 450 5.88 8.83 8.29
CA PRO A 450 4.59 9.43 8.62
C PRO A 450 3.58 8.42 9.23
N SER A 451 3.57 7.18 8.73
CA SER A 451 2.67 6.11 9.18
C SER A 451 3.24 4.71 8.89
N GLY A 452 2.63 3.66 9.46
CA GLY A 452 3.13 2.28 9.38
C GLY A 452 3.09 1.65 7.97
N LEU A 453 2.16 2.13 7.13
CA LEU A 453 1.98 1.74 5.73
C LEU A 453 2.60 2.74 4.74
N SER A 454 3.40 3.69 5.25
CA SER A 454 4.23 4.59 4.44
C SER A 454 5.69 4.13 4.39
N SER A 455 6.47 4.74 3.50
CA SER A 455 7.92 4.56 3.38
C SER A 455 8.59 5.94 3.28
N HIS A 456 9.91 6.02 3.51
CA HIS A 456 10.64 7.30 3.43
C HIS A 456 10.53 7.93 2.03
N HIS A 457 10.65 7.14 0.97
CA HIS A 457 10.46 7.65 -0.39
C HIS A 457 9.01 8.06 -0.66
N SER A 458 8.02 7.31 -0.15
CA SER A 458 6.61 7.71 -0.23
C SER A 458 6.37 9.07 0.43
N ALA A 459 7.01 9.33 1.58
CA ALA A 459 6.96 10.62 2.24
C ALA A 459 7.63 11.73 1.42
N GLY A 460 8.77 11.46 0.78
CA GLY A 460 9.42 12.39 -0.14
C GLY A 460 8.52 12.77 -1.32
N PHE A 461 7.85 11.80 -1.95
CA PHE A 461 6.87 12.08 -3.01
C PHE A 461 5.68 12.91 -2.52
N ALA A 462 5.13 12.57 -1.36
CA ALA A 462 4.02 13.32 -0.77
C ALA A 462 4.41 14.77 -0.44
N LEU A 463 5.61 15.00 0.11
CA LEU A 463 6.11 16.35 0.37
C LEU A 463 6.27 17.16 -0.91
N ASN A 464 6.69 16.53 -2.01
CA ASN A 464 6.73 17.20 -3.30
C ASN A 464 5.35 17.54 -3.85
N VAL A 465 4.36 16.67 -3.65
CA VAL A 465 2.96 16.99 -3.99
C VAL A 465 2.42 18.11 -3.11
N LEU A 466 2.89 18.24 -1.86
CA LEU A 466 2.49 19.31 -0.95
C LEU A 466 3.15 20.66 -1.29
N TYR A 467 4.47 20.69 -1.52
CA TYR A 467 5.24 21.92 -1.69
C TYR A 467 5.56 22.31 -3.14
N GLY A 468 5.54 21.36 -4.08
CA GLY A 468 6.02 21.60 -5.45
C GLY A 468 4.99 22.20 -6.41
N GLY A 469 3.74 22.38 -5.99
CA GLY A 469 2.67 22.97 -6.81
C GLY A 469 2.16 22.05 -7.93
N ASP A 470 1.46 22.63 -8.92
CA ASP A 470 0.73 21.88 -9.96
C ASP A 470 1.58 21.44 -11.17
N ASN A 471 2.85 21.81 -11.26
CA ASN A 471 3.74 21.42 -12.36
C ASN A 471 5.07 20.86 -11.82
N LEU A 472 5.00 19.65 -11.25
CA LEU A 472 6.17 19.02 -10.67
C LEU A 472 7.22 18.65 -11.72
N SER A 473 8.48 18.94 -11.39
CA SER A 473 9.66 18.52 -12.16
C SER A 473 10.21 17.20 -11.63
N THR A 474 10.96 16.46 -12.45
CA THR A 474 11.70 15.27 -12.02
C THR A 474 12.94 15.62 -11.18
N THR A 475 13.41 16.87 -11.23
CA THR A 475 14.30 17.44 -10.20
C THR A 475 13.44 18.09 -9.13
N VAL A 476 13.39 17.46 -7.97
CA VAL A 476 12.44 17.79 -6.90
C VAL A 476 13.05 18.75 -5.87
N PRO A 477 12.30 19.77 -5.40
CA PRO A 477 12.83 20.78 -4.47
C PRO A 477 12.94 20.30 -3.02
N VAL A 478 12.26 19.21 -2.66
CA VAL A 478 12.19 18.70 -1.29
C VAL A 478 12.32 17.20 -1.24
N TRP A 479 12.88 16.67 -0.15
CA TRP A 479 12.91 15.22 0.09
C TRP A 479 12.68 14.82 1.55
N TYR A 480 12.63 13.51 1.78
CA TYR A 480 12.50 12.89 3.09
C TYR A 480 13.63 11.89 3.32
N LEU A 481 14.45 12.14 4.33
CA LEU A 481 15.66 11.40 4.64
C LEU A 481 15.53 10.65 5.96
N ARG A 482 16.23 9.51 6.04
CA ARG A 482 16.51 8.80 7.28
C ARG A 482 17.83 9.26 7.88
N PRO A 483 18.04 9.04 9.19
CA PRO A 483 19.35 9.22 9.81
C PRO A 483 20.47 8.48 9.09
N THR A 484 20.22 7.26 8.59
CA THR A 484 21.21 6.48 7.84
C THR A 484 21.59 7.10 6.50
N ASP A 485 20.76 7.96 5.93
CA ASP A 485 21.04 8.63 4.66
C ASP A 485 22.04 9.80 4.85
N VAL A 486 22.28 10.22 6.10
CA VAL A 486 23.17 11.34 6.48
C VAL A 486 24.09 10.97 7.65
N GLU A 487 24.44 9.69 7.80
CA GLU A 487 25.16 9.18 8.98
C GLU A 487 26.47 9.93 9.25
N THR A 488 27.22 10.24 8.19
CA THR A 488 28.49 11.00 8.26
C THR A 488 28.31 12.45 8.66
N ALA A 489 27.13 13.04 8.45
CA ALA A 489 26.84 14.42 8.85
C ALA A 489 26.70 14.58 10.37
N PHE A 490 26.55 13.47 11.12
CA PHE A 490 26.50 13.51 12.59
C PHE A 490 27.89 13.56 13.24
N GLU A 491 28.99 13.42 12.49
CA GLU A 491 30.35 13.52 13.01
C GLU A 491 30.66 14.97 13.45
N GLU A 492 31.37 15.15 14.58
CA GLU A 492 31.75 16.48 15.09
C GLU A 492 33.15 16.88 14.61
N PRO A 493 33.36 18.11 14.08
CA PRO A 493 32.36 19.17 13.85
C PRO A 493 31.40 18.81 12.70
N LEU A 494 30.14 19.25 12.78
CA LEU A 494 29.13 19.00 11.75
C LEU A 494 29.66 19.40 10.37
N ILE A 495 29.66 18.44 9.45
CA ILE A 495 30.25 18.60 8.12
C ILE A 495 29.14 19.02 7.15
N ASP A 496 29.36 20.15 6.47
CA ASP A 496 28.58 20.50 5.28
C ASP A 496 28.89 19.48 4.17
N GLN A 497 27.89 18.68 3.84
CA GLN A 497 27.99 17.58 2.91
C GLN A 497 26.86 17.67 1.88
N PRO A 498 27.17 17.59 0.57
CA PRO A 498 26.13 17.49 -0.44
C PRO A 498 25.35 16.18 -0.30
N ILE A 499 24.04 16.29 -0.35
CA ILE A 499 23.09 15.18 -0.33
C ILE A 499 22.48 15.07 -1.71
N GLN A 500 22.59 13.89 -2.31
CA GLN A 500 21.97 13.57 -3.58
C GLN A 500 21.13 12.31 -3.43
N VAL A 501 19.89 12.38 -3.91
CA VAL A 501 19.02 11.20 -4.01
C VAL A 501 18.65 10.99 -5.45
N ASP A 502 19.07 9.84 -5.99
CA ASP A 502 18.66 9.33 -7.29
C ASP A 502 17.69 8.16 -7.11
N LEU A 503 16.39 8.42 -7.27
CA LEU A 503 15.36 7.39 -7.25
C LEU A 503 14.71 7.26 -8.63
N ARG A 504 15.19 6.28 -9.41
CA ARG A 504 14.81 6.09 -10.82
C ARG A 504 15.14 7.34 -11.64
N SER A 505 14.15 8.03 -12.20
CA SER A 505 14.32 9.30 -12.93
C SER A 505 14.19 10.54 -12.05
N ILE A 506 13.92 10.38 -10.75
CA ILE A 506 13.68 11.48 -9.82
C ILE A 506 14.97 11.82 -9.09
N LYS A 507 15.31 13.10 -9.09
CA LYS A 507 16.55 13.63 -8.53
C LYS A 507 16.27 14.69 -7.48
N TYR A 508 16.93 14.57 -6.35
CA TYR A 508 16.97 15.61 -5.33
C TYR A 508 18.42 15.98 -5.04
N GLU A 509 18.67 17.27 -4.87
CA GLU A 509 19.97 17.84 -4.52
C GLU A 509 19.77 18.82 -3.36
N GLY A 510 20.59 18.70 -2.31
CA GLY A 510 20.61 19.58 -1.15
C GLY A 510 21.89 19.39 -0.33
N SER A 511 21.93 19.90 0.90
CA SER A 511 23.05 19.76 1.83
C SER A 511 22.61 19.32 3.24
N SER A 512 23.53 18.74 4.01
CA SER A 512 23.36 18.47 5.46
C SER A 512 23.07 19.73 6.29
N THR A 513 23.27 20.93 5.74
CA THR A 513 22.93 22.22 6.36
C THR A 513 21.51 22.71 6.02
N GLU A 514 20.80 22.00 5.13
CA GLU A 514 19.47 22.37 4.61
C GLU A 514 18.39 21.40 5.13
N LEU A 515 18.58 20.87 6.34
CA LEU A 515 17.72 19.85 6.91
C LEU A 515 16.69 20.42 7.89
N ILE A 516 15.47 19.91 7.87
CA ILE A 516 14.45 20.17 8.89
C ILE A 516 14.25 18.87 9.68
N GLY A 517 14.63 18.88 10.95
CA GLY A 517 14.45 17.76 11.86
C GLY A 517 12.99 17.62 12.28
N VAL A 518 12.43 16.41 12.16
CA VAL A 518 11.04 16.12 12.55
C VAL A 518 10.97 14.98 13.55
N LEU A 519 10.33 15.25 14.69
CA LEU A 519 9.89 14.25 15.64
C LEU A 519 8.39 14.00 15.47
N ASN A 520 8.05 12.80 14.99
CA ASN A 520 6.66 12.37 14.84
C ASN A 520 6.29 11.30 15.88
N ARG A 521 5.18 11.53 16.61
CA ARG A 521 4.67 10.67 17.67
C ARG A 521 3.16 10.48 17.57
N PRO A 522 2.68 9.75 16.55
CA PRO A 522 1.26 9.72 16.19
C PRO A 522 0.33 9.19 17.30
N THR A 523 0.84 8.37 18.23
CA THR A 523 0.06 7.86 19.38
C THR A 523 0.21 8.70 20.65
N SER A 524 1.14 9.66 20.65
CA SER A 524 1.80 10.19 21.84
C SER A 524 2.09 11.70 21.73
N GLY A 525 1.26 12.46 21.02
CA GLY A 525 1.39 13.93 20.94
C GLY A 525 1.40 14.47 19.51
N CYS A 526 1.65 15.77 19.40
CA CYS A 526 1.73 16.47 18.13
C CYS A 526 3.09 16.26 17.45
N LEU A 527 3.13 16.50 16.14
CA LEU A 527 4.38 16.56 15.38
C LEU A 527 5.22 17.73 15.88
N VAL A 528 6.54 17.57 15.96
CA VAL A 528 7.44 18.63 16.42
C VAL A 528 8.54 18.85 15.39
N ILE A 529 8.76 20.09 15.00
CA ILE A 529 9.97 20.50 14.29
C ILE A 529 11.05 20.74 15.33
N LEU A 530 12.14 19.97 15.23
CA LEU A 530 13.22 20.00 16.21
C LEU A 530 14.06 21.26 16.01
N ASP A 531 14.39 21.93 17.11
CA ASP A 531 15.30 23.07 17.17
C ASP A 531 16.01 23.13 18.53
N GLY A 532 16.82 24.17 18.75
CA GLY A 532 17.56 24.35 20.01
C GLY A 532 16.68 24.49 21.27
N GLY A 533 15.41 24.88 21.12
CA GLY A 533 14.45 25.00 22.24
C GLY A 533 14.10 23.64 22.85
N TYR A 534 14.33 22.55 22.13
CA TYR A 534 14.09 21.19 22.64
C TYR A 534 15.33 20.52 23.26
N LEU A 535 16.48 21.22 23.33
CA LEU A 535 17.70 20.70 23.96
C LEU A 535 17.46 20.37 25.44
N GLY A 536 18.00 19.24 25.91
CA GLY A 536 17.86 18.80 27.30
C GLY A 536 16.52 18.15 27.64
N ASN A 537 15.62 18.00 26.65
CA ASN A 537 14.33 17.36 26.87
C ASN A 537 14.52 15.83 27.11
N PRO A 538 14.05 15.28 28.25
CA PRO A 538 14.27 13.88 28.61
C PRO A 538 13.57 12.89 27.69
N LEU A 539 12.59 13.35 26.89
CA LEU A 539 11.89 12.50 25.95
C LEU A 539 12.61 12.39 24.61
N ILE A 540 13.63 13.21 24.31
CA ILE A 540 14.35 13.14 23.04
C ILE A 540 15.47 12.11 23.18
N ASP A 541 15.34 11.00 22.45
CA ASP A 541 16.36 9.96 22.42
C ASP A 541 17.64 10.41 21.67
N SER A 542 18.71 9.62 21.75
CA SER A 542 20.00 9.94 21.14
C SER A 542 19.89 10.16 19.62
N THR A 543 19.01 9.45 18.93
CA THR A 543 18.81 9.60 17.49
C THR A 543 18.19 10.95 17.18
N ASN A 544 17.12 11.34 17.89
CA ASN A 544 16.47 12.62 17.70
C ASN A 544 17.32 13.80 18.20
N LEU A 545 18.18 13.60 19.20
CA LEU A 545 19.20 14.59 19.59
C LEU A 545 20.19 14.86 18.45
N ASN A 546 20.64 13.83 17.74
CA ASN A 546 21.50 13.99 16.57
C ASN A 546 20.77 14.69 15.42
N ILE A 547 19.50 14.35 15.17
CA ILE A 547 18.67 15.04 14.17
C ILE A 547 18.51 16.53 14.54
N LEU A 548 18.26 16.84 15.82
CA LEU A 548 18.11 18.21 16.31
C LEU A 548 19.34 19.05 16.00
N LYS A 549 20.56 18.51 16.15
CA LYS A 549 21.82 19.20 15.83
C LYS A 549 21.93 19.61 14.35
N LEU A 550 21.31 18.87 13.44
CA LEU A 550 21.32 19.16 12.00
C LEU A 550 20.11 19.99 11.55
N SER A 551 19.12 20.19 12.41
CA SER A 551 17.90 20.89 12.06
C SER A 551 18.16 22.40 11.90
N ASN A 552 17.76 22.94 10.75
CA ASN A 552 17.90 24.34 10.37
C ASN A 552 16.54 24.95 10.03
N LEU A 553 16.03 25.79 10.94
CA LEU A 553 14.74 26.47 10.77
C LEU A 553 14.75 27.53 9.67
N ASP A 554 15.91 28.00 9.21
CA ASP A 554 16.01 28.97 8.11
C ASP A 554 15.54 28.39 6.78
N GLN A 555 15.38 27.07 6.69
CA GLN A 555 14.79 26.40 5.52
C GLN A 555 13.28 26.61 5.42
N ILE A 556 12.62 27.01 6.50
CA ILE A 556 11.20 27.36 6.51
C ILE A 556 11.07 28.79 5.98
N ASP A 557 10.38 28.93 4.84
CA ASP A 557 10.11 30.25 4.26
C ASP A 557 8.85 30.84 4.90
N LEU A 558 9.06 31.83 5.77
CA LEU A 558 8.02 32.49 6.56
C LEU A 558 7.29 33.60 5.79
N GLU A 559 7.86 34.07 4.68
CA GLU A 559 7.36 35.18 3.87
C GLU A 559 6.58 34.70 2.64
N ALA A 560 6.87 33.48 2.17
CA ALA A 560 6.14 32.87 1.08
C ALA A 560 4.68 32.58 1.45
N THR A 561 3.82 32.51 0.41
CA THR A 561 2.43 32.10 0.60
C THR A 561 2.36 30.68 1.17
N PRO A 562 1.64 30.46 2.29
CA PRO A 562 1.51 29.14 2.86
C PRO A 562 0.89 28.14 1.90
N VAL A 563 1.47 26.94 1.82
CA VAL A 563 0.88 25.83 1.08
C VAL A 563 -0.39 25.35 1.78
N THR A 564 -1.39 24.96 0.98
CA THR A 564 -2.62 24.36 1.49
C THR A 564 -2.72 22.95 0.91
N PRO A 565 -2.75 21.89 1.75
CA PRO A 565 -2.93 20.53 1.26
C PRO A 565 -4.21 20.40 0.43
N ASP A 566 -4.10 19.87 -0.79
CA ASP A 566 -5.26 19.61 -1.64
C ASP A 566 -6.20 18.59 -0.97
N PRO A 567 -7.46 18.95 -0.61
CA PRO A 567 -8.39 18.04 0.05
C PRO A 567 -8.76 16.81 -0.79
N MET A 568 -8.58 16.86 -2.11
CA MET A 568 -8.77 15.71 -3.01
C MET A 568 -7.64 14.69 -2.89
N ILE A 569 -6.44 15.13 -2.48
CA ILE A 569 -5.25 14.29 -2.36
C ILE A 569 -4.96 13.91 -0.90
N PHE A 570 -4.82 14.90 -0.02
CA PHE A 570 -4.48 14.72 1.39
C PHE A 570 -5.71 14.49 2.28
N GLY A 571 -6.91 14.56 1.72
CA GLY A 571 -8.15 14.52 2.47
C GLY A 571 -8.47 15.87 3.13
N LYS A 572 -9.72 16.02 3.58
CA LYS A 572 -10.19 17.24 4.25
C LYS A 572 -9.34 17.57 5.47
N GLU A 573 -9.18 18.86 5.72
CA GLU A 573 -8.54 19.38 6.93
C GLU A 573 -9.12 18.70 8.18
N PRO A 574 -8.26 18.17 9.07
CA PRO A 574 -8.69 17.67 10.37
C PRO A 574 -9.34 18.78 11.19
N GLU A 575 -10.20 18.40 12.14
CA GLU A 575 -10.72 19.36 13.13
C GLU A 575 -9.56 20.03 13.88
N HIS A 576 -9.72 21.33 14.15
CA HIS A 576 -8.73 22.14 14.86
C HIS A 576 -8.69 21.76 16.34
N ASN A 577 -8.00 20.66 16.63
CA ASN A 577 -7.72 20.17 17.97
C ASN A 577 -6.45 20.81 18.54
N TRP A 578 -5.98 20.36 19.70
CA TRP A 578 -4.76 20.87 20.33
C TRP A 578 -3.56 20.98 19.39
N CYS A 579 -3.35 20.00 18.50
CA CYS A 579 -2.21 20.02 17.59
C CYS A 579 -2.29 21.14 16.56
N TYR A 580 -3.48 21.57 16.15
CA TYR A 580 -3.61 22.75 15.28
C TYR A 580 -3.04 23.99 15.98
N PHE A 581 -3.51 24.28 17.18
CA PHE A 581 -3.08 25.43 17.97
C PHE A 581 -1.60 25.36 18.32
N PHE A 582 -1.11 24.17 18.70
CA PHE A 582 0.32 23.95 18.94
C PHE A 582 1.17 24.22 17.70
N GLN A 583 0.80 23.69 16.52
CA GLN A 583 1.56 23.94 15.29
C GLN A 583 1.61 25.42 14.93
N LYS A 584 0.49 26.14 15.11
CA LYS A 584 0.42 27.59 14.86
C LYS A 584 1.22 28.40 15.89
N ALA A 585 1.16 28.02 17.15
CA ALA A 585 1.92 28.67 18.22
C ALA A 585 3.43 28.41 18.09
N ASP A 586 3.87 27.21 17.70
CA ASP A 586 5.30 26.94 17.49
C ASP A 586 5.84 27.63 16.22
N LEU A 587 4.99 27.85 15.21
CA LEU A 587 5.33 28.75 14.08
C LEU A 587 5.42 30.21 14.53
N ALA A 588 4.47 30.71 15.33
CA ALA A 588 4.49 32.06 15.89
C ALA A 588 5.70 32.27 16.81
N ARG A 589 6.13 31.23 17.55
CA ARG A 589 7.36 31.21 18.35
C ARG A 589 8.60 31.46 17.48
N GLN A 590 8.70 30.78 16.35
CA GLN A 590 9.78 31.02 15.39
C GLN A 590 9.76 32.46 14.84
N LYS A 591 8.57 33.07 14.72
CA LYS A 591 8.40 34.48 14.32
C LYS A 591 8.55 35.49 15.47
N GLN A 592 8.70 35.01 16.70
CA GLN A 592 8.71 35.83 17.93
C GLN A 592 7.42 36.64 18.14
N GLU A 593 6.27 36.11 17.66
CA GLU A 593 4.95 36.73 17.79
C GLU A 593 4.30 36.33 19.14
N TRP A 594 4.87 36.80 20.25
CA TRP A 594 4.53 36.31 21.60
C TRP A 594 3.05 36.48 21.99
N ILE A 595 2.40 37.57 21.57
CA ILE A 595 0.97 37.83 21.83
C ILE A 595 0.08 36.85 21.07
N GLU A 596 0.47 36.48 19.85
CA GLU A 596 -0.28 35.53 19.03
C GLU A 596 -0.26 34.15 19.68
N ILE A 597 0.88 33.74 20.26
CA ILE A 597 1.01 32.47 20.97
C ILE A 597 0.03 32.39 22.14
N THR A 598 -0.04 33.40 22.99
CA THR A 598 -0.99 33.42 24.12
C THR A 598 -2.43 33.41 23.63
N THR A 599 -2.73 34.14 22.55
CA THR A 599 -4.08 34.18 21.95
C THR A 599 -4.52 32.80 21.46
N LEU A 600 -3.64 32.11 20.71
CA LEU A 600 -3.89 30.75 20.21
C LEU A 600 -4.06 29.74 21.35
N MET A 601 -3.25 29.85 22.41
CA MET A 601 -3.28 28.95 23.56
C MET A 601 -4.55 29.15 24.39
N ASP A 602 -4.96 30.41 24.62
CA ASP A 602 -6.19 30.74 25.33
C ASP A 602 -7.44 30.25 24.57
N GLU A 603 -7.45 30.36 23.24
CA GLU A 603 -8.51 29.81 22.40
C GLU A 603 -8.61 28.28 22.55
N ALA A 604 -7.47 27.59 22.54
CA ALA A 604 -7.40 26.15 22.75
C ALA A 604 -7.94 25.76 24.14
N PHE A 605 -7.47 26.41 25.21
CA PHE A 605 -7.90 26.12 26.57
C PHE A 605 -9.38 26.43 26.81
N THR A 606 -9.88 27.53 26.27
CA THR A 606 -11.32 27.89 26.34
C THR A 606 -12.20 26.86 25.64
N SER A 607 -11.67 26.22 24.60
CA SER A 607 -12.33 25.12 23.88
C SER A 607 -12.18 23.75 24.58
N GLY A 608 -11.58 23.71 25.77
CA GLY A 608 -11.33 22.47 26.52
C GLY A 608 -10.23 21.59 25.93
N LEU A 609 -9.41 22.15 25.03
CA LEU A 609 -8.26 21.46 24.44
C LEU A 609 -7.03 21.69 25.31
N ASP A 610 -6.22 20.66 25.49
CA ASP A 610 -5.00 20.76 26.28
C ASP A 610 -3.93 19.81 25.74
N ALA A 611 -2.68 20.11 26.04
CA ALA A 611 -1.55 19.30 25.65
C ALA A 611 -1.68 17.87 26.16
N ARG A 612 -1.21 16.92 25.35
CA ARG A 612 -1.00 15.55 25.83
C ARG A 612 0.38 15.38 26.41
N TYR A 613 1.36 16.15 25.92
CA TYR A 613 2.77 16.02 26.29
C TYR A 613 3.37 17.36 26.68
N SER A 614 4.26 17.30 27.67
CA SER A 614 4.86 18.50 28.27
C SER A 614 5.68 19.35 27.30
N LEU A 615 6.26 18.73 26.28
CA LEU A 615 7.02 19.41 25.23
C LEU A 615 6.16 20.40 24.41
N GLU A 616 4.84 20.20 24.36
CA GLU A 616 3.90 21.01 23.59
C GLU A 616 3.61 22.37 24.26
N TYR A 617 4.01 22.56 25.53
CA TYR A 617 3.89 23.84 26.24
C TYR A 617 5.07 24.79 26.01
N LEU A 618 6.14 24.36 25.34
CA LEU A 618 7.32 25.20 25.13
C LEU A 618 6.98 26.57 24.51
N PRO A 619 6.10 26.69 23.49
CA PRO A 619 5.72 28.00 22.95
C PRO A 619 5.06 28.91 23.98
N LEU A 620 4.14 28.38 24.78
CA LEU A 620 3.47 29.16 25.82
C LEU A 620 4.45 29.61 26.90
N LEU A 621 5.35 28.71 27.33
CA LEU A 621 6.37 28.99 28.33
C LEU A 621 7.29 30.15 27.88
N GLU A 622 7.75 30.14 26.63
CA GLU A 622 8.55 31.24 26.08
C GLU A 622 7.74 32.55 26.01
N ALA A 623 6.51 32.50 25.48
CA ALA A 623 5.67 33.68 25.35
C ALA A 623 5.39 34.36 26.69
N GLN A 624 5.07 33.59 27.73
CA GLN A 624 4.83 34.10 29.09
C GLN A 624 6.07 34.80 29.64
N TYR A 625 7.26 34.26 29.41
CA TYR A 625 8.50 34.91 29.83
C TYR A 625 8.71 36.25 29.11
N TYR A 626 8.60 36.27 27.79
CA TYR A 626 8.80 37.50 26.99
C TYR A 626 7.76 38.59 27.29
N LEU A 627 6.53 38.19 27.63
CA LEU A 627 5.46 39.09 28.06
C LEU A 627 5.52 39.46 29.55
N GLN A 628 6.50 38.92 30.29
CA GLN A 628 6.67 39.11 31.73
C GLN A 628 5.46 38.65 32.56
N ASP A 629 4.69 37.69 32.05
CA ASP A 629 3.66 36.98 32.79
C ASP A 629 4.29 35.90 33.68
N TRP A 630 4.90 36.34 34.78
CA TRP A 630 5.62 35.48 35.71
C TRP A 630 4.72 34.44 36.39
N HIS A 631 3.48 34.81 36.69
CA HIS A 631 2.51 33.90 37.29
C HIS A 631 2.18 32.77 36.30
N GLY A 632 1.84 33.12 35.05
CA GLY A 632 1.60 32.14 34.01
C GLY A 632 2.81 31.24 33.74
N TYR A 633 4.02 31.81 33.72
CA TYR A 633 5.25 31.04 33.54
C TYR A 633 5.44 29.96 34.61
N ILE A 634 5.20 30.32 35.88
CA ILE A 634 5.29 29.39 37.02
C ILE A 634 4.21 28.31 36.91
N GLU A 635 2.98 28.70 36.61
CA GLU A 635 1.85 27.77 36.44
C GLU A 635 2.11 26.75 35.32
N THR A 636 2.58 27.22 34.15
CA THR A 636 2.95 26.37 33.02
C THR A 636 4.10 25.43 33.37
N SER A 637 5.11 25.92 34.10
CA SER A 637 6.24 25.11 34.59
C SER A 637 5.77 23.98 35.52
N GLN A 638 4.89 24.29 36.48
CA GLN A 638 4.29 23.28 37.36
C GLN A 638 3.45 22.28 36.58
N LYS A 639 2.70 22.74 35.57
CA LYS A 639 1.89 21.89 34.70
C LYS A 639 2.77 20.88 33.94
N ILE A 640 3.92 21.31 33.42
CA ILE A 640 4.93 20.44 32.79
C ILE A 640 5.42 19.37 33.78
N LEU A 641 5.87 19.78 34.96
CA LEU A 641 6.39 18.85 35.98
C LEU A 641 5.35 17.84 36.46
N SER A 642 4.09 18.27 36.60
CA SER A 642 2.99 17.40 37.06
C SER A 642 2.65 16.29 36.05
N ARG A 643 2.93 16.51 34.76
CA ARG A 643 2.60 15.59 33.67
C ARG A 643 3.70 14.56 33.42
N ASN A 644 4.97 14.96 33.54
CA ASN A 644 6.10 14.07 33.32
C ASN A 644 7.25 14.37 34.31
N SER A 645 7.67 13.36 35.06
CA SER A 645 8.88 13.43 35.88
C SER A 645 10.15 13.58 35.04
N GLY A 646 11.16 14.29 35.52
CA GLY A 646 12.46 14.41 34.86
C GLY A 646 12.59 15.63 33.93
N PHE A 647 11.59 16.53 33.93
CA PHE A 647 11.58 17.77 33.16
C PHE A 647 12.22 18.96 33.90
N GLU A 648 12.63 18.77 35.16
CA GLU A 648 13.28 19.80 35.99
C GLU A 648 14.52 20.37 35.28
N ASN A 649 15.44 19.50 34.84
CA ASN A 649 16.64 19.91 34.11
C ASN A 649 16.31 20.60 32.78
N PHE A 650 15.30 20.11 32.06
CA PHE A 650 14.85 20.75 30.82
C PHE A 650 14.35 22.17 31.09
N LEU A 651 13.49 22.36 32.09
CA LEU A 651 12.97 23.68 32.46
C LEU A 651 14.06 24.62 32.95
N CYS A 652 15.06 24.13 33.71
CA CYS A 652 16.22 24.94 34.10
C CYS A 652 17.03 25.38 32.88
N THR A 653 17.32 24.47 31.94
CA THR A 653 18.00 24.80 30.69
C THR A 653 17.20 25.80 29.85
N GLN A 654 15.88 25.65 29.78
CA GLN A 654 15.02 26.60 29.08
C GLN A 654 14.99 27.96 29.76
N TRP A 655 14.87 28.03 31.09
CA TRP A 655 14.93 29.29 31.81
C TRP A 655 16.24 30.02 31.56
N GLU A 656 17.40 29.36 31.74
CA GLU A 656 18.71 29.96 31.48
C GLU A 656 18.85 30.47 30.03
N ARG A 657 18.35 29.69 29.06
CA ARG A 657 18.36 30.08 27.65
C ARG A 657 17.48 31.30 27.38
N ILE A 658 16.23 31.26 27.83
CA ILE A 658 15.25 32.32 27.59
C ILE A 658 15.67 33.61 28.30
N GLU A 659 16.16 33.54 29.54
CA GLU A 659 16.67 34.70 30.26
C GLU A 659 17.83 35.37 29.51
N ARG A 660 18.77 34.57 28.99
CA ARG A 660 19.90 35.06 28.20
C ARG A 660 19.45 35.69 26.88
N GLU A 661 18.45 35.13 26.21
CA GLU A 661 17.94 35.61 24.92
C GLU A 661 17.05 36.84 25.07
N ALA A 662 16.20 36.88 26.10
CA ALA A 662 15.30 38.01 26.39
C ALA A 662 16.03 39.20 27.04
N GLY A 663 17.18 38.97 27.68
CA GLY A 663 17.99 40.00 28.34
C GLY A 663 17.29 40.66 29.54
N THR A 664 16.17 40.08 30.02
CA THR A 664 15.36 40.60 31.11
C THR A 664 15.25 39.54 32.21
N PRO A 665 15.90 39.74 33.38
CA PRO A 665 15.82 38.79 34.48
C PRO A 665 14.47 38.89 35.21
N PRO A 666 13.95 37.79 35.80
CA PRO A 666 12.73 37.83 36.59
C PRO A 666 12.95 38.61 37.90
N PRO A 667 11.88 39.16 38.52
CA PRO A 667 11.95 39.75 39.86
C PRO A 667 12.50 38.76 40.91
N PRO A 668 13.22 39.21 41.96
CA PRO A 668 13.83 38.30 42.95
C PRO A 668 12.85 37.34 43.65
N GLU A 669 11.61 37.76 43.83
CA GLU A 669 10.53 36.95 44.39
C GLU A 669 10.18 35.78 43.46
N VAL A 670 10.02 36.08 42.17
CA VAL A 670 9.78 35.10 41.10
C VAL A 670 10.96 34.13 40.98
N VAL A 671 12.20 34.62 41.04
CA VAL A 671 13.40 33.77 41.02
C VAL A 671 13.41 32.79 42.20
N THR A 672 12.98 33.22 43.38
CA THR A 672 12.93 32.38 44.58
C THR A 672 11.85 31.30 44.43
N GLU A 673 10.68 31.67 43.94
CA GLU A 673 9.58 30.74 43.69
C GLU A 673 9.94 29.73 42.59
N MET A 674 10.49 30.19 41.47
CA MET A 674 10.96 29.33 40.38
C MET A 674 12.04 28.35 40.85
N LYS A 675 12.99 28.77 41.69
CA LYS A 675 13.98 27.87 42.29
C LYS A 675 13.32 26.82 43.21
N GLY A 676 12.27 27.21 43.93
CA GLY A 676 11.48 26.29 44.74
C GLY A 676 10.70 25.26 43.92
N VAL A 677 10.27 25.64 42.71
CA VAL A 677 9.53 24.76 41.79
C VAL A 677 10.46 23.85 40.98
N LEU A 678 11.60 24.36 40.51
CA LEU A 678 12.46 23.67 39.53
C LEU A 678 13.63 22.89 40.15
N ASP A 679 14.02 23.16 41.40
CA ASP A 679 15.21 22.57 42.06
C ASP A 679 16.43 22.44 41.13
N CYS A 680 16.84 23.56 40.50
CA CYS A 680 17.94 23.61 39.53
C CYS A 680 19.34 23.35 40.12
N SER A 681 19.45 22.59 41.22
CA SER A 681 20.69 22.33 41.96
C SER A 681 21.69 21.38 41.26
N LEU A 682 21.32 20.82 40.10
CA LEU A 682 22.10 19.80 39.39
C LEU A 682 22.82 20.26 38.09
N ASN A 683 22.67 21.51 37.64
CA ASN A 683 23.40 22.01 36.46
C ASN A 683 24.80 22.54 36.82
N LYS A 684 25.72 21.62 37.16
CA LYS A 684 27.17 21.89 37.19
C LYS A 684 27.91 21.03 36.17
#